data_AF-A0A8T4C9J1-F1
#
_entry.id   AF-A0A8T4C9J1-F1
#
_cell.length_a   1.000
_cell.length_b   1.000
_cell.length_c   1.000
_cell.angle_alpha   90.00
_cell.angle_beta   90.00
_cell.angle_gamma   90.00
#
_symmetry.space_group_name_H-M   'P 1'
#
loop_
_entity.id
_entity.type
_entity.pdbx_description
1 polymer ?
#
loop_
_entity_poly.entity_id
_entity_poly.type
_entity_poly.pdbx_seq_one_letter_code
_entity_poly.pdbx_strand_id
1 'polypeptide(L)'
;MKSATLLITVLLLSPALAVAEQASPPDPSSPYPAPCTPHPESAETGRANASDYSDVLLLINNQSQISMQVGNYFKQKRSVPDRNVCNISMPTSEWISTGQFASARADIENFISSSGLNNTLDYIVTTKGCPLGVSGGNYQYASFMDELGLILGPYAAAIGGQYWITNPFGGSEERFSRQREGIFIVTRLDGYDLRDCLRVIDNAANATGSRGTFVLDSQPWKDGTGYQEGNDWCRAANRTLTEKGWRAYLDDTPWYVVNQKNVSGYSSWGSNDGNAGNNAKPNFTWVPGALGTTYVSTSARSFAYPPSYGQSLIADLVREGITGVHGNVAEPFLGACSRPQYFLERYTRGWNLGESFYAGMATQSWQNCIIGDPKVEAYSDQPDPAVLAADIAYSEAALVEGMVINITARVRNLGGGPARDTTAAFYNGEPGRGGTQIGQDIGIALIPPGGNVSIAVPWDLGRLTGSQAVYVCITASNATPQLWDGNDRASRNATIFARPDLVLVRSRFTVSHQSPLEGTRVWLNATVRNNGAFVASSLLRFWMDDNLLSESEFSLLGSEETRVEGSWDTTGSPGTHRLRAEAVPALHEANLTNNDARVDVFVRRFGLELWADRAALSCLPGGTAGFNVTVRSLSNTAEAVAVRLSPVPGFWSGSVEPERAQLEPGASSCHTVTVSAPELALAGDRWDLRFRAEGLTGGVLEELALSVEVLPVRSVQLGCDPGEGVALPGENASFKLSARNLGNGPDTIDFSASAPEGWAVSFDRRSLELGYGGSAAVLVKVAPPDHALAGEVRDISLVATSSDGTAASLSVSVEVAQSYGFACSLGSETLTLAPGDESSTVVRVRNLGNGEETFTMSIQAGDIQASLSDPTLSLGAFTEANVTVAVRLPDRFFGDEGKVVITVRPAHSPAEALEVAVAVVWPDLVISREAITVSPPSPVEGQQVTVSVEVRNAGAARTGPFTVRLLEFGLEAGNFSINDLAPGGRATVVFTWPAASPGVHELRLSAEGAFRDPTPADNAASVSVTVAPLRVERPEPPGESGPSTVVIAGAGLLLVAAAALVAAFLLRRRPPERAPPAPDAPSDRSGFSLVGGGRP
;
A
#
# COMPACT_ATOMS: atom_id res chain seq x y z
N MET A 1 -59.67 -24.34 -51.27
CA MET A 1 -59.12 -25.01 -52.47
C MET A 1 -57.89 -24.20 -52.90
N LYS A 2 -56.67 -24.73 -53.07
CA LYS A 2 -56.03 -26.00 -52.64
C LYS A 2 -54.69 -25.57 -51.99
N SER A 3 -54.39 -25.92 -50.74
CA SER A 3 -53.60 -27.11 -50.35
C SER A 3 -52.13 -27.03 -50.84
N ALA A 4 -51.07 -27.12 -50.01
CA ALA A 4 -51.04 -27.51 -48.58
C ALA A 4 -49.77 -27.04 -47.80
N THR A 5 -49.96 -26.68 -46.52
CA THR A 5 -49.29 -27.25 -45.33
C THR A 5 -47.75 -27.24 -45.13
N LEU A 6 -47.28 -26.44 -44.14
CA LEU A 6 -46.24 -26.70 -43.09
C LEU A 6 -44.80 -27.14 -43.49
N LEU A 7 -43.72 -26.94 -42.69
CA LEU A 7 -43.37 -25.98 -41.62
C LEU A 7 -41.85 -26.02 -41.35
N ILE A 8 -41.28 -24.94 -40.79
CA ILE A 8 -40.11 -24.82 -39.88
C ILE A 8 -38.90 -25.80 -40.01
N THR A 9 -37.74 -25.23 -40.41
CA THR A 9 -36.43 -25.09 -39.67
C THR A 9 -35.83 -26.35 -38.99
N VAL A 10 -34.50 -26.66 -38.95
CA VAL A 10 -33.31 -25.82 -38.57
C VAL A 10 -31.95 -26.41 -39.06
N LEU A 11 -31.01 -25.53 -39.47
CA LEU A 11 -29.51 -25.61 -39.52
C LEU A 11 -28.70 -26.51 -40.52
N LEU A 12 -27.51 -25.95 -40.83
CA LEU A 12 -26.22 -26.53 -41.27
C LEU A 12 -26.06 -27.24 -42.64
N LEU A 13 -25.45 -26.53 -43.62
CA LEU A 13 -24.04 -26.71 -44.02
C LEU A 13 -23.59 -25.71 -45.11
N SER A 14 -22.28 -25.41 -45.16
CA SER A 14 -21.56 -24.56 -46.15
C SER A 14 -21.24 -25.35 -47.44
N PRO A 15 -20.54 -24.82 -48.50
CA PRO A 15 -19.97 -23.46 -48.70
C PRO A 15 -20.17 -22.87 -50.13
N ALA A 16 -19.65 -21.66 -50.39
CA ALA A 16 -19.16 -21.24 -51.72
C ALA A 16 -18.18 -20.04 -51.62
N LEU A 17 -17.11 -20.07 -52.42
CA LEU A 17 -16.19 -18.93 -52.63
C LEU A 17 -16.62 -18.11 -53.87
N ALA A 18 -16.46 -16.79 -53.80
CA ALA A 18 -16.29 -15.89 -54.95
C ALA A 18 -15.38 -14.71 -54.54
N VAL A 19 -14.69 -14.08 -55.49
CA VAL A 19 -13.51 -13.23 -55.23
C VAL A 19 -13.54 -11.92 -56.05
N ALA A 20 -13.05 -10.83 -55.44
CA ALA A 20 -12.79 -9.49 -56.02
C ALA A 20 -14.06 -8.66 -56.40
N GLU A 21 -14.02 -7.32 -56.60
CA GLU A 21 -12.86 -6.40 -56.70
C GLU A 21 -13.17 -4.93 -56.29
N GLN A 22 -12.19 -4.27 -55.64
CA GLN A 22 -11.82 -2.81 -55.55
C GLN A 22 -12.82 -1.61 -55.46
N ALA A 23 -12.30 -0.55 -54.80
CA ALA A 23 -12.50 0.92 -55.00
C ALA A 23 -13.40 1.75 -54.02
N SER A 24 -13.03 3.03 -53.84
CA SER A 24 -13.49 4.03 -52.80
C SER A 24 -13.46 5.47 -53.42
N PRO A 25 -13.59 6.64 -52.71
CA PRO A 25 -13.83 7.00 -51.30
C PRO A 25 -15.22 7.68 -51.08
N PRO A 26 -15.50 8.92 -50.56
CA PRO A 26 -14.71 10.16 -50.26
C PRO A 26 -14.83 10.69 -48.79
N ASP A 27 -14.55 12.00 -48.59
CA ASP A 27 -14.51 12.82 -47.34
C ASP A 27 -14.98 14.28 -47.69
N PRO A 28 -15.54 15.19 -46.82
CA PRO A 28 -14.76 16.01 -45.85
C PRO A 28 -15.44 16.55 -44.53
N SER A 29 -14.84 16.24 -43.37
CA SER A 29 -14.52 17.12 -42.19
C SER A 29 -15.44 18.22 -41.53
N SER A 30 -15.63 18.10 -40.19
CA SER A 30 -15.63 19.15 -39.10
C SER A 30 -16.74 20.24 -38.97
N PRO A 31 -16.97 20.93 -37.80
CA PRO A 31 -16.28 20.87 -36.48
C PRO A 31 -17.15 20.80 -35.17
N TYR A 32 -16.44 20.73 -34.02
CA TYR A 32 -16.76 20.67 -32.55
C TYR A 32 -17.85 21.59 -31.95
N PRO A 33 -18.44 21.31 -30.74
CA PRO A 33 -17.82 21.01 -29.39
C PRO A 33 -18.45 19.82 -28.58
N ALA A 34 -18.09 19.42 -27.34
CA ALA A 34 -16.90 19.53 -26.44
C ALA A 34 -17.04 18.52 -25.22
N PRO A 35 -16.02 18.26 -24.36
CA PRO A 35 -16.00 17.12 -23.41
C PRO A 35 -15.74 17.41 -21.91
N CYS A 36 -15.81 16.38 -21.04
CA CYS A 36 -15.32 16.36 -19.64
C CYS A 36 -14.26 15.27 -19.37
N THR A 37 -13.30 15.62 -18.51
CA THR A 37 -12.06 14.95 -18.06
C THR A 37 -12.06 13.45 -17.70
N PRO A 38 -11.03 12.68 -18.14
CA PRO A 38 -10.48 11.52 -17.45
C PRO A 38 -9.32 11.89 -16.48
N HIS A 39 -8.90 10.94 -15.64
CA HIS A 39 -7.67 11.06 -14.83
C HIS A 39 -6.40 10.96 -15.70
N PRO A 40 -5.27 11.56 -15.28
CA PRO A 40 -4.02 11.54 -16.05
C PRO A 40 -3.31 10.19 -15.98
N GLU A 41 -3.16 9.54 -17.13
CA GLU A 41 -2.16 8.51 -17.34
C GLU A 41 -0.75 9.10 -17.18
N SER A 42 0.14 8.39 -16.48
CA SER A 42 1.56 8.73 -16.44
C SER A 42 2.18 8.50 -17.82
N ALA A 43 2.58 9.58 -18.50
CA ALA A 43 3.05 9.51 -19.88
C ALA A 43 4.18 8.49 -20.11
N GLU A 44 4.01 7.62 -21.10
CA GLU A 44 5.09 6.80 -21.65
C GLU A 44 6.23 7.70 -22.12
N THR A 45 7.34 7.66 -21.41
CA THR A 45 8.60 8.27 -21.85
C THR A 45 9.68 7.20 -21.76
N GLY A 46 10.29 6.89 -22.91
CA GLY A 46 11.36 5.90 -23.01
C GLY A 46 12.60 6.36 -22.24
N ARG A 47 12.67 6.02 -20.95
CA ARG A 47 13.88 6.14 -20.13
C ARG A 47 14.60 4.81 -20.11
N ALA A 48 15.86 4.81 -20.50
CA ALA A 48 16.78 3.78 -20.04
C ALA A 48 16.87 3.86 -18.50
N ASN A 49 17.05 2.71 -17.84
CA ASN A 49 17.05 2.61 -16.37
C ASN A 49 18.10 3.55 -15.76
N ALA A 50 17.66 4.69 -15.25
CA ALA A 50 18.42 5.48 -14.30
C ALA A 50 18.15 4.90 -12.92
N SER A 51 19.17 4.30 -12.28
CA SER A 51 19.07 3.73 -10.93
C SER A 51 18.47 4.76 -9.96
N ASP A 52 17.60 4.33 -9.04
CA ASP A 52 17.07 5.23 -8.01
C ASP A 52 18.10 5.49 -6.90
N TYR A 53 18.14 6.74 -6.45
CA TYR A 53 18.98 7.26 -5.37
C TYR A 53 18.16 7.84 -4.21
N SER A 54 16.85 7.60 -4.17
CA SER A 54 15.96 8.04 -3.08
C SER A 54 16.32 7.47 -1.70
N ASP A 55 17.09 6.39 -1.68
CA ASP A 55 17.64 5.64 -0.53
C ASP A 55 19.15 5.89 -0.28
N VAL A 56 19.74 6.88 -0.96
CA VAL A 56 21.15 7.23 -0.85
C VAL A 56 21.31 8.56 -0.13
N LEU A 57 22.04 8.57 0.99
CA LEU A 57 22.44 9.78 1.72
C LEU A 57 23.76 10.31 1.17
N LEU A 58 23.82 11.59 0.80
CA LEU A 58 25.03 12.23 0.30
C LEU A 58 25.65 13.12 1.39
N LEU A 59 26.87 12.80 1.83
CA LEU A 59 27.64 13.56 2.83
C LEU A 59 28.59 14.55 2.14
N ILE A 60 28.38 15.84 2.40
CA ILE A 60 29.19 16.95 1.91
C ILE A 60 29.80 17.68 3.11
N ASN A 61 31.13 17.84 3.12
CA ASN A 61 31.84 18.64 4.10
C ASN A 61 31.92 20.11 3.63
N ASN A 62 31.14 20.98 4.26
CA ASN A 62 31.09 22.42 4.00
C ASN A 62 32.44 23.14 4.20
N GLN A 63 33.35 22.56 5.00
CA GLN A 63 34.70 23.10 5.19
C GLN A 63 35.65 22.79 4.02
N SER A 64 35.24 21.94 3.06
CA SER A 64 36.05 21.53 1.91
C SER A 64 35.41 21.94 0.58
N GLN A 65 36.07 22.84 -0.14
CA GLN A 65 35.65 23.28 -1.48
C GLN A 65 35.52 22.11 -2.47
N ILE A 66 36.46 21.15 -2.43
CA ILE A 66 36.43 19.99 -3.32
C ILE A 66 35.32 19.00 -2.94
N SER A 67 34.96 18.88 -1.66
CA SER A 67 33.80 18.09 -1.22
C SER A 67 32.50 18.68 -1.75
N MET A 68 32.33 20.00 -1.63
CA MET A 68 31.18 20.71 -2.21
C MET A 68 31.12 20.60 -3.73
N GLN A 69 32.25 20.62 -4.45
CA GLN A 69 32.28 20.44 -5.90
C GLN A 69 31.89 19.01 -6.32
N VAL A 70 32.47 17.97 -5.69
CA VAL A 70 32.17 16.57 -6.00
C VAL A 70 30.72 16.22 -5.62
N GLY A 71 30.27 16.65 -4.43
CA GLY A 71 28.91 16.41 -3.95
C GLY A 71 27.84 17.05 -4.83
N ASN A 72 27.97 18.33 -5.16
CA ASN A 72 26.98 18.98 -6.03
C ASN A 72 26.95 18.39 -7.45
N TYR A 73 28.10 17.96 -8.00
CA TYR A 73 28.13 17.25 -9.28
C TYR A 73 27.43 15.89 -9.19
N PHE A 74 27.69 15.10 -8.14
CA PHE A 74 27.03 13.81 -7.93
C PHE A 74 25.52 13.96 -7.77
N LYS A 75 25.09 14.89 -6.92
CA LYS A 75 23.68 15.27 -6.72
C LYS A 75 23.00 15.57 -8.06
N GLN A 76 23.60 16.42 -8.88
CA GLN A 76 23.06 16.76 -10.20
C GLN A 76 23.07 15.57 -11.17
N LYS A 77 24.12 14.75 -11.16
CA LYS A 77 24.30 13.61 -12.07
C LYS A 77 23.43 12.39 -11.75
N ARG A 78 22.86 12.32 -10.54
CA ARG A 78 22.02 11.22 -10.05
C ARG A 78 20.63 11.63 -9.56
N SER A 79 20.32 12.92 -9.60
CA SER A 79 19.07 13.49 -9.06
C SER A 79 18.83 13.12 -7.59
N VAL A 80 19.89 13.07 -6.77
CA VAL A 80 19.80 12.76 -5.34
C VAL A 80 18.86 13.77 -4.67
N PRO A 81 17.77 13.34 -3.99
CA PRO A 81 16.77 14.26 -3.44
C PRO A 81 17.37 15.28 -2.48
N ASP A 82 16.87 16.52 -2.48
CA ASP A 82 17.40 17.60 -1.63
C ASP A 82 17.46 17.22 -0.14
N ARG A 83 16.42 16.55 0.37
CA ARG A 83 16.35 16.05 1.76
C ARG A 83 17.46 15.03 2.09
N ASN A 84 18.01 14.34 1.10
CA ASN A 84 19.05 13.32 1.27
C ASN A 84 20.48 13.92 1.27
N VAL A 85 20.64 15.24 1.16
CA VAL A 85 21.97 15.89 1.07
C VAL A 85 22.37 16.51 2.41
N CYS A 86 23.14 15.76 3.19
CA CYS A 86 23.68 16.18 4.47
C CYS A 86 24.92 17.08 4.26
N ASN A 87 24.73 18.38 4.49
CA ASN A 87 25.78 19.40 4.42
C ASN A 87 26.29 19.70 5.84
N ILE A 88 27.42 19.10 6.21
CA ILE A 88 28.00 19.09 7.57
C ILE A 88 29.35 19.81 7.62
N SER A 89 29.76 20.36 8.77
CA SER A 89 31.12 20.89 8.96
C SER A 89 32.02 19.86 9.67
N MET A 90 33.02 19.34 8.97
CA MET A 90 33.99 18.38 9.51
C MET A 90 35.43 18.85 9.25
N PRO A 91 36.44 18.36 10.01
CA PRO A 91 37.84 18.57 9.64
C PRO A 91 38.13 18.08 8.21
N THR A 92 38.98 18.81 7.48
CA THR A 92 39.36 18.49 6.10
C THR A 92 40.59 17.58 6.00
N SER A 93 41.13 17.13 7.14
CA SER A 93 42.24 16.19 7.20
C SER A 93 41.77 14.76 6.88
N GLU A 94 42.60 13.99 6.19
CA GLU A 94 42.30 12.59 5.90
C GLU A 94 42.17 11.75 7.18
N TRP A 95 42.89 12.12 8.23
CA TRP A 95 42.78 11.49 9.56
C TRP A 95 42.19 12.45 10.59
N ILE A 96 41.32 11.92 11.44
CA ILE A 96 40.70 12.63 12.58
C ILE A 96 40.79 11.81 13.87
N SER A 97 40.52 12.45 15.02
CA SER A 97 40.40 11.76 16.31
C SER A 97 39.02 11.13 16.51
N THR A 98 38.93 10.18 17.44
CA THR A 98 37.65 9.57 17.85
C THR A 98 36.63 10.58 18.40
N GLY A 99 37.09 11.63 19.09
CA GLY A 99 36.22 12.72 19.54
C GLY A 99 35.65 13.54 18.38
N GLN A 100 36.47 13.83 17.36
CA GLN A 100 36.00 14.49 16.13
C GLN A 100 35.04 13.59 15.33
N PHE A 101 35.28 12.27 15.33
CA PHE A 101 34.35 11.31 14.74
C PHE A 101 33.02 11.26 15.49
N ALA A 102 33.04 11.27 16.82
CA ALA A 102 31.82 11.28 17.63
C ALA A 102 30.95 12.52 17.37
N SER A 103 31.56 13.71 17.23
CA SER A 103 30.84 14.92 16.80
C SER A 103 30.24 14.79 15.40
N ALA A 104 31.05 14.37 14.42
CA ALA A 104 30.59 14.18 13.04
C ALA A 104 29.46 13.14 12.94
N ARG A 105 29.58 12.03 13.67
CA ARG A 105 28.56 10.99 13.80
C ARG A 105 27.26 11.59 14.35
N ALA A 106 27.31 12.30 15.47
CA ALA A 106 26.11 12.86 16.10
C ALA A 106 25.36 13.82 15.16
N ASP A 107 26.08 14.70 14.45
CA ASP A 107 25.48 15.62 13.47
C ASP A 107 24.85 14.86 12.28
N ILE A 108 25.46 13.77 11.80
CA ILE A 108 24.88 12.91 10.76
C ILE A 108 23.65 12.16 11.27
N GLU A 109 23.71 11.53 12.45
CA GLU A 109 22.57 10.82 13.06
C GLU A 109 21.38 11.77 13.33
N ASN A 110 21.66 13.00 13.74
CA ASN A 110 20.69 14.08 13.89
C ASN A 110 20.08 14.51 12.53
N PHE A 111 20.90 14.67 11.48
CA PHE A 111 20.40 15.02 10.14
C PHE A 111 19.47 13.94 9.57
N ILE A 112 19.85 12.67 9.66
CA ILE A 112 19.03 11.54 9.17
C ILE A 112 17.70 11.49 9.94
N SER A 113 17.74 11.66 11.26
CA SER A 113 16.54 11.62 12.11
C SER A 113 15.60 12.80 11.85
N SER A 114 16.12 14.04 11.81
CA SER A 114 15.33 15.25 11.57
C SER A 114 14.77 15.35 10.15
N SER A 115 15.44 14.73 9.17
CA SER A 115 14.96 14.63 7.78
C SER A 115 13.97 13.48 7.56
N GLY A 116 13.64 12.69 8.59
CA GLY A 116 12.71 11.56 8.51
C GLY A 116 13.27 10.32 7.79
N LEU A 117 14.59 10.22 7.65
CA LEU A 117 15.24 9.26 6.75
C LEU A 117 15.63 7.92 7.40
N ASN A 118 15.46 7.77 8.71
CA ASN A 118 15.96 6.64 9.53
C ASN A 118 15.64 5.23 8.99
N ASN A 119 14.53 5.07 8.26
CA ASN A 119 14.06 3.79 7.70
C ASN A 119 13.94 3.80 6.16
N THR A 120 14.50 4.81 5.48
CA THR A 120 14.34 5.00 4.01
C THR A 120 15.66 4.95 3.23
N LEU A 121 16.77 4.71 3.92
CA LEU A 121 18.12 4.77 3.37
C LEU A 121 18.83 3.43 3.54
N ASP A 122 19.45 2.95 2.47
CA ASP A 122 20.32 1.77 2.47
C ASP A 122 21.81 2.16 2.33
N TYR A 123 22.10 3.33 1.73
CA TYR A 123 23.44 3.72 1.30
C TYR A 123 23.87 5.09 1.83
N ILE A 124 25.17 5.25 2.09
CA ILE A 124 25.81 6.53 2.41
C ILE A 124 26.97 6.77 1.44
N VAL A 125 27.03 7.96 0.83
CA VAL A 125 28.09 8.39 -0.09
C VAL A 125 28.88 9.52 0.55
N THR A 126 30.17 9.29 0.80
CA THR A 126 31.13 10.32 1.21
C THR A 126 31.85 10.92 0.00
N THR A 127 32.38 12.13 0.15
CA THR A 127 33.05 12.88 -0.93
C THR A 127 34.48 13.25 -0.53
N LYS A 128 35.36 13.47 -1.52
CA LYS A 128 36.75 13.92 -1.26
C LYS A 128 36.78 15.17 -0.37
N GLY A 129 37.42 15.07 0.78
CA GLY A 129 37.47 16.15 1.78
C GLY A 129 36.51 15.99 2.96
N CYS A 130 35.65 14.97 2.96
CA CYS A 130 35.28 14.29 4.20
C CYS A 130 36.52 13.52 4.73
N PRO A 131 36.64 13.25 6.04
CA PRO A 131 37.70 12.40 6.58
C PRO A 131 37.74 11.01 5.93
N LEU A 132 38.91 10.38 5.95
CA LEU A 132 39.18 9.05 5.36
C LEU A 132 39.32 7.99 6.46
N GLY A 133 40.00 8.33 7.56
CA GLY A 133 40.22 7.45 8.70
C GLY A 133 40.07 8.15 10.06
N VAL A 134 39.84 7.33 11.08
CA VAL A 134 39.70 7.72 12.50
C VAL A 134 40.86 7.10 13.29
N SER A 135 41.39 7.82 14.28
CA SER A 135 42.57 7.41 15.04
C SER A 135 42.46 7.69 16.54
N GLY A 136 43.09 6.82 17.34
CA GLY A 136 43.09 6.86 18.81
C GLY A 136 41.88 6.16 19.46
N GLY A 137 41.78 6.27 20.79
CA GLY A 137 40.80 5.53 21.59
C GLY A 137 41.29 4.13 21.98
N ASN A 138 40.37 3.15 22.04
CA ASN A 138 40.68 1.74 22.36
C ASN A 138 41.25 0.95 21.16
N TYR A 139 41.40 1.62 20.02
CA TYR A 139 41.86 1.12 18.72
C TYR A 139 42.86 2.13 18.15
N GLN A 140 43.72 1.70 17.23
CA GLN A 140 44.75 2.61 16.68
C GLN A 140 44.25 3.36 15.44
N TYR A 141 43.64 2.63 14.49
CA TYR A 141 43.17 3.16 13.20
C TYR A 141 41.90 2.45 12.76
N ALA A 142 40.94 3.21 12.23
CA ALA A 142 39.73 2.73 11.57
C ALA A 142 39.42 3.57 10.32
N SER A 143 38.59 3.06 9.42
CA SER A 143 38.06 3.77 8.24
C SER A 143 36.82 4.58 8.66
N PHE A 144 36.80 5.86 8.28
CA PHE A 144 35.68 6.77 8.57
C PHE A 144 34.35 6.25 8.00
N MET A 145 34.43 5.54 6.87
CA MET A 145 33.28 4.97 6.17
C MET A 145 32.78 3.67 6.84
N ASP A 146 33.71 2.84 7.27
CA ASP A 146 33.45 1.52 7.85
C ASP A 146 32.71 1.65 9.20
N GLU A 147 33.15 2.63 10.01
CA GLU A 147 32.47 3.07 11.24
C GLU A 147 31.12 3.75 10.98
N LEU A 148 31.01 4.60 9.94
CA LEU A 148 29.70 5.18 9.55
C LEU A 148 28.70 4.11 9.10
N GLY A 149 29.16 2.95 8.64
CA GLY A 149 28.31 1.83 8.25
C GLY A 149 27.43 1.28 9.39
N LEU A 150 27.76 1.57 10.65
CA LEU A 150 27.06 1.01 11.81
C LEU A 150 26.11 2.00 12.52
N ILE A 151 25.98 3.25 12.06
CA ILE A 151 25.16 4.27 12.74
C ILE A 151 23.66 3.92 12.71
N LEU A 152 22.91 4.36 13.72
CA LEU A 152 21.46 4.13 13.85
C LEU A 152 20.99 2.66 13.72
N GLY A 153 21.88 1.67 13.87
CA GLY A 153 21.60 0.24 13.71
C GLY A 153 21.90 -0.60 14.96
N PRO A 154 21.53 -1.88 15.01
CA PRO A 154 21.80 -2.77 16.14
C PRO A 154 23.31 -2.92 16.46
N TYR A 155 24.17 -2.67 15.47
CA TYR A 155 25.62 -2.73 15.61
C TYR A 155 26.27 -1.42 16.07
N ALA A 156 25.49 -0.35 16.33
CA ALA A 156 26.01 0.99 16.66
C ALA A 156 26.85 1.08 17.95
N ALA A 157 26.84 0.02 18.77
CA ALA A 157 27.67 -0.15 19.97
C ALA A 157 29.06 -0.76 19.70
N ALA A 158 29.28 -1.31 18.49
CA ALA A 158 30.60 -1.77 18.03
C ALA A 158 31.45 -0.63 17.44
N ILE A 159 30.85 0.53 17.16
CA ILE A 159 31.55 1.75 16.73
C ILE A 159 32.60 2.11 17.79
N GLY A 160 33.85 2.17 17.35
CA GLY A 160 35.01 2.37 18.22
C GLY A 160 35.36 1.19 19.14
N GLY A 161 34.98 -0.03 18.75
CA GLY A 161 35.45 -1.27 19.36
C GLY A 161 36.97 -1.49 19.15
N GLN A 162 37.54 -2.43 19.90
CA GLN A 162 38.95 -2.83 19.72
C GLN A 162 39.16 -3.72 18.48
N TYR A 163 38.10 -4.37 18.00
CA TYR A 163 38.09 -5.34 16.91
C TYR A 163 36.87 -5.11 16.01
N TRP A 164 36.95 -5.62 14.78
CA TRP A 164 35.84 -5.66 13.83
C TRP A 164 34.69 -6.55 14.30
N ILE A 165 33.52 -6.33 13.72
CA ILE A 165 32.43 -7.32 13.69
C ILE A 165 32.46 -8.10 12.38
N THR A 166 31.86 -9.29 12.35
CA THR A 166 31.52 -9.95 11.09
C THR A 166 30.54 -9.06 10.32
N ASN A 167 30.78 -8.83 9.03
CA ASN A 167 29.82 -8.13 8.18
C ASN A 167 28.55 -9.00 8.01
N PRO A 168 27.35 -8.55 8.42
CA PRO A 168 26.12 -9.34 8.30
C PRO A 168 25.80 -9.72 6.84
N PHE A 169 26.09 -8.83 5.88
CA PHE A 169 25.88 -9.08 4.45
C PHE A 169 27.00 -9.89 3.78
N GLY A 170 28.06 -10.25 4.53
CA GLY A 170 29.25 -10.92 4.00
C GLY A 170 28.93 -12.30 3.44
N GLY A 171 29.13 -12.48 2.13
CA GLY A 171 28.81 -13.71 1.40
C GLY A 171 27.34 -13.85 0.96
N SER A 172 26.48 -12.85 1.16
CA SER A 172 25.05 -12.90 0.80
C SER A 172 24.80 -13.36 -0.66
N GLU A 173 23.71 -14.12 -0.87
CA GLU A 173 23.14 -14.49 -2.18
C GLU A 173 21.86 -13.67 -2.49
N GLU A 174 21.39 -12.81 -1.57
CA GLU A 174 20.23 -11.92 -1.75
C GLU A 174 20.65 -10.44 -1.88
N ARG A 175 19.91 -9.65 -2.68
CA ARG A 175 20.04 -8.18 -2.75
C ARG A 175 19.94 -7.54 -1.36
N PHE A 176 20.64 -6.42 -1.16
CA PHE A 176 20.76 -5.75 0.13
C PHE A 176 19.47 -5.06 0.57
N SER A 177 19.25 -4.98 1.88
CA SER A 177 18.46 -3.93 2.50
C SER A 177 18.89 -3.71 3.95
N ARG A 178 19.06 -2.45 4.36
CA ARG A 178 19.40 -2.07 5.73
C ARG A 178 18.38 -2.56 6.74
N GLN A 179 17.12 -2.70 6.36
CA GLN A 179 16.07 -3.23 7.25
C GLN A 179 16.35 -4.69 7.66
N ARG A 180 17.03 -5.48 6.80
CA ARG A 180 17.43 -6.86 7.10
C ARG A 180 18.84 -6.92 7.72
N GLU A 181 19.80 -6.17 7.16
CA GLU A 181 21.22 -6.27 7.56
C GLU A 181 21.62 -5.39 8.76
N GLY A 182 20.83 -4.38 9.13
CA GLY A 182 21.11 -3.50 10.26
C GLY A 182 22.31 -2.56 10.11
N ILE A 183 22.86 -2.42 8.90
CA ILE A 183 24.02 -1.58 8.54
C ILE A 183 23.72 -0.70 7.33
N PHE A 184 24.58 0.28 7.04
CA PHE A 184 24.59 1.03 5.78
C PHE A 184 25.72 0.53 4.86
N ILE A 185 25.47 0.50 3.55
CA ILE A 185 26.54 0.40 2.55
C ILE A 185 27.17 1.78 2.36
N VAL A 186 28.44 1.94 2.75
CA VAL A 186 29.16 3.22 2.68
C VAL A 186 30.21 3.20 1.58
N THR A 187 30.14 4.18 0.69
CA THR A 187 31.02 4.35 -0.48
C THR A 187 31.56 5.77 -0.55
N ARG A 188 32.54 6.01 -1.43
CA ARG A 188 33.26 7.29 -1.49
C ARG A 188 33.63 7.73 -2.89
N LEU A 189 33.41 9.01 -3.16
CA LEU A 189 33.80 9.70 -4.38
C LEU A 189 35.13 10.44 -4.14
N ASP A 190 36.25 9.71 -4.23
CA ASP A 190 37.62 10.21 -4.06
C ASP A 190 38.53 9.84 -5.26
N GLY A 191 39.77 10.33 -5.22
CA GLY A 191 40.77 10.32 -6.28
C GLY A 191 41.87 11.33 -5.93
N TYR A 192 42.95 11.48 -6.70
CA TYR A 192 44.01 12.42 -6.30
C TYR A 192 43.58 13.89 -6.40
N ASP A 193 42.72 14.22 -7.37
CA ASP A 193 42.16 15.56 -7.56
C ASP A 193 40.71 15.50 -8.07
N LEU A 194 40.10 16.67 -8.27
CA LEU A 194 38.70 16.80 -8.70
C LEU A 194 38.42 16.03 -10.00
N ARG A 195 39.35 15.99 -10.96
CA ARG A 195 39.13 15.32 -12.26
C ARG A 195 38.97 13.81 -12.08
N ASP A 196 39.68 13.21 -11.13
CA ASP A 196 39.51 11.80 -10.79
C ASP A 196 38.13 11.55 -10.18
N CYS A 197 37.71 12.35 -9.20
CA CYS A 197 36.41 12.22 -8.55
C CYS A 197 35.24 12.36 -9.54
N LEU A 198 35.30 13.35 -10.44
CA LEU A 198 34.28 13.53 -11.48
C LEU A 198 34.29 12.36 -12.48
N ARG A 199 35.48 11.83 -12.84
CA ARG A 199 35.59 10.67 -13.73
C ARG A 199 35.03 9.38 -13.11
N VAL A 200 35.15 9.16 -11.80
CA VAL A 200 34.48 8.04 -11.12
C VAL A 200 32.95 8.13 -11.33
N ILE A 201 32.38 9.32 -11.17
CA ILE A 201 30.94 9.60 -11.36
C ILE A 201 30.52 9.46 -12.83
N ASP A 202 31.36 9.88 -13.78
CA ASP A 202 31.03 9.79 -15.20
C ASP A 202 31.25 8.38 -15.80
N ASN A 203 32.26 7.64 -15.34
CA ASN A 203 32.42 6.22 -15.69
C ASN A 203 31.27 5.38 -15.14
N ALA A 204 30.82 5.67 -13.91
CA ALA A 204 29.63 5.07 -13.32
C ALA A 204 28.37 5.26 -14.19
N ALA A 205 28.20 6.41 -14.84
CA ALA A 205 27.07 6.70 -15.71
C ALA A 205 27.09 5.99 -17.07
N ASN A 206 28.23 5.39 -17.46
CA ASN A 206 28.41 4.70 -18.75
C ASN A 206 28.67 3.18 -18.56
N ALA A 207 28.48 2.68 -17.33
CA ALA A 207 28.86 1.33 -16.92
C ALA A 207 28.00 0.23 -17.55
N THR A 208 26.69 0.43 -17.65
CA THR A 208 25.74 -0.56 -18.15
C THR A 208 26.04 -0.94 -19.59
N GLY A 209 26.06 -2.24 -19.90
CA GLY A 209 26.48 -2.77 -21.21
C GLY A 209 27.99 -2.72 -21.51
N SER A 210 28.82 -2.09 -20.68
CA SER A 210 30.28 -2.13 -20.87
C SER A 210 30.83 -3.51 -20.51
N ARG A 211 31.63 -4.11 -21.40
CA ARG A 211 32.18 -5.48 -21.26
C ARG A 211 33.65 -5.53 -21.63
N GLY A 212 34.38 -6.44 -21.00
CA GLY A 212 35.83 -6.52 -21.04
C GLY A 212 36.35 -7.82 -20.42
N THR A 213 37.63 -7.84 -20.06
CA THR A 213 38.29 -8.98 -19.40
C THR A 213 38.38 -8.76 -17.88
N PHE A 214 38.06 -9.78 -17.10
CA PHE A 214 38.36 -9.86 -15.67
C PHE A 214 39.81 -10.33 -15.49
N VAL A 215 40.68 -9.50 -14.92
CA VAL A 215 42.11 -9.79 -14.75
C VAL A 215 42.37 -10.20 -13.30
N LEU A 216 42.86 -11.41 -13.10
CA LEU A 216 43.08 -12.01 -11.79
C LEU A 216 44.55 -12.43 -11.70
N ASP A 217 45.21 -12.06 -10.62
CA ASP A 217 46.67 -12.11 -10.47
C ASP A 217 46.99 -12.76 -9.11
N SER A 218 47.35 -14.04 -9.14
CA SER A 218 47.80 -14.80 -7.96
C SER A 218 49.32 -14.95 -7.94
N GLN A 219 49.90 -15.08 -6.75
CA GLN A 219 51.35 -15.17 -6.55
C GLN A 219 51.69 -16.56 -5.97
N PRO A 220 52.10 -17.53 -6.81
CA PRO A 220 52.29 -18.94 -6.42
C PRO A 220 53.23 -19.17 -5.25
N TRP A 221 54.21 -18.28 -5.01
CA TRP A 221 55.12 -18.39 -3.85
C TRP A 221 54.42 -18.23 -2.48
N LYS A 222 53.13 -17.87 -2.45
CA LYS A 222 52.30 -17.82 -1.24
C LYS A 222 51.51 -19.11 -0.99
N ASP A 223 51.48 -20.05 -1.94
CA ASP A 223 50.85 -21.35 -1.74
C ASP A 223 51.57 -22.17 -0.66
N GLY A 224 50.81 -22.94 0.13
CA GLY A 224 51.34 -23.64 1.32
C GLY A 224 51.67 -22.71 2.50
N THR A 225 51.40 -21.41 2.40
CA THR A 225 51.57 -20.44 3.50
C THR A 225 50.23 -19.94 4.03
N GLY A 226 50.22 -19.23 5.17
CA GLY A 226 49.03 -18.54 5.69
C GLY A 226 48.45 -17.44 4.77
N TYR A 227 49.08 -17.17 3.61
CA TYR A 227 48.60 -16.24 2.59
C TYR A 227 47.98 -16.94 1.37
N GLN A 228 47.96 -18.27 1.31
CA GLN A 228 47.41 -19.03 0.17
C GLN A 228 45.95 -18.65 -0.16
N GLU A 229 45.15 -18.28 0.86
CA GLU A 229 43.72 -17.98 0.69
C GLU A 229 43.46 -16.93 -0.42
N GLY A 230 44.32 -15.91 -0.55
CA GLY A 230 44.20 -14.88 -1.58
C GLY A 230 44.46 -15.40 -3.01
N ASN A 231 45.32 -16.41 -3.17
CA ASN A 231 45.49 -17.09 -4.46
C ASN A 231 44.25 -17.93 -4.78
N ASP A 232 43.74 -18.68 -3.79
CA ASP A 232 42.59 -19.55 -3.98
C ASP A 232 41.30 -18.76 -4.23
N TRP A 233 41.19 -17.53 -3.71
CA TRP A 233 40.17 -16.55 -4.08
C TRP A 233 40.26 -16.12 -5.55
N CYS A 234 41.45 -15.75 -6.06
CA CYS A 234 41.66 -15.44 -7.48
C CYS A 234 41.35 -16.65 -8.39
N ARG A 235 41.81 -17.85 -8.02
CA ARG A 235 41.54 -19.10 -8.74
C ARG A 235 40.05 -19.46 -8.73
N ALA A 236 39.35 -19.24 -7.61
CA ALA A 236 37.90 -19.43 -7.51
C ALA A 236 37.15 -18.43 -8.38
N ALA A 237 37.48 -17.13 -8.31
CA ALA A 237 36.90 -16.11 -9.16
C ALA A 237 37.06 -16.43 -10.65
N ASN A 238 38.23 -16.93 -11.06
CA ASN A 238 38.47 -17.33 -12.44
C ASN A 238 37.61 -18.53 -12.88
N ARG A 239 37.52 -19.59 -12.06
CA ARG A 239 36.62 -20.73 -12.34
C ARG A 239 35.18 -20.24 -12.49
N THR A 240 34.67 -19.56 -11.48
CA THR A 240 33.30 -19.05 -11.47
C THR A 240 33.02 -18.13 -12.65
N LEU A 241 33.91 -17.19 -13.00
CA LEU A 241 33.70 -16.30 -14.15
C LEU A 241 33.75 -17.05 -15.50
N THR A 242 34.63 -18.05 -15.66
CA THR A 242 34.75 -18.82 -16.92
C THR A 242 33.64 -19.85 -17.10
N GLU A 243 33.23 -20.54 -16.03
CA GLU A 243 32.01 -21.37 -15.98
C GLU A 243 30.77 -20.54 -16.35
N LYS A 244 30.76 -19.26 -15.96
CA LYS A 244 29.72 -18.28 -16.28
C LYS A 244 29.82 -17.66 -17.68
N GLY A 245 30.79 -18.08 -18.50
CA GLY A 245 30.99 -17.58 -19.87
C GLY A 245 31.64 -16.20 -19.97
N TRP A 246 32.05 -15.59 -18.86
CA TRP A 246 32.77 -14.32 -18.87
C TRP A 246 34.23 -14.49 -19.26
N ARG A 247 34.78 -13.46 -19.91
CA ARG A 247 36.19 -13.40 -20.27
C ARG A 247 37.02 -13.13 -19.03
N ALA A 248 37.59 -14.16 -18.41
CA ALA A 248 38.60 -14.00 -17.38
C ALA A 248 40.01 -14.34 -17.90
N TYR A 249 41.01 -13.68 -17.34
CA TYR A 249 42.43 -13.96 -17.47
C TYR A 249 42.98 -14.14 -16.06
N LEU A 250 43.39 -15.36 -15.72
CA LEU A 250 44.14 -15.66 -14.51
C LEU A 250 45.62 -15.76 -14.87
N ASP A 251 46.44 -14.88 -14.29
CA ASP A 251 47.85 -15.12 -14.13
C ASP A 251 48.06 -15.89 -12.83
N ASP A 252 48.73 -17.03 -12.93
CA ASP A 252 49.16 -17.85 -11.80
C ASP A 252 50.66 -18.13 -11.94
N THR A 253 51.40 -17.11 -12.39
CA THR A 253 52.87 -17.08 -12.44
C THR A 253 53.42 -16.13 -11.36
N PRO A 254 54.73 -16.14 -11.07
CA PRO A 254 55.29 -15.21 -10.10
C PRO A 254 55.32 -13.73 -10.54
N TRP A 255 54.85 -13.36 -11.74
CA TRP A 255 55.07 -12.04 -12.33
C TRP A 255 53.81 -11.17 -12.33
N TYR A 256 53.91 -10.03 -11.65
CA TYR A 256 52.86 -9.01 -11.61
C TYR A 256 52.33 -8.57 -12.98
N VAL A 257 51.00 -8.67 -13.16
CA VAL A 257 50.31 -8.39 -14.43
C VAL A 257 50.24 -6.88 -14.73
N VAL A 258 50.74 -6.51 -15.91
CA VAL A 258 50.74 -5.11 -16.40
C VAL A 258 50.19 -4.95 -17.82
N ASN A 259 49.84 -3.72 -18.18
CA ASN A 259 49.48 -3.24 -19.52
C ASN A 259 48.22 -3.83 -20.19
N GLN A 260 47.38 -4.59 -19.47
CA GLN A 260 46.11 -5.13 -19.99
C GLN A 260 45.15 -4.03 -20.49
N LYS A 261 44.25 -4.40 -21.39
CA LYS A 261 43.30 -3.49 -22.06
C LYS A 261 41.86 -4.01 -21.97
N ASN A 262 40.91 -3.09 -22.02
CA ASN A 262 39.48 -3.30 -21.80
C ASN A 262 39.21 -4.17 -20.54
N VAL A 263 39.70 -3.73 -19.39
CA VAL A 263 39.57 -4.47 -18.13
C VAL A 263 38.25 -4.14 -17.43
N SER A 264 37.47 -5.18 -17.08
CA SER A 264 36.16 -5.10 -16.39
C SER A 264 36.23 -5.47 -14.90
N GLY A 265 37.25 -6.20 -14.48
CA GLY A 265 37.43 -6.61 -13.09
C GLY A 265 38.90 -6.83 -12.79
N TYR A 266 39.32 -6.60 -11.54
CA TYR A 266 40.71 -6.77 -11.13
C TYR A 266 40.87 -7.31 -9.70
N SER A 267 41.77 -8.28 -9.51
CA SER A 267 42.25 -8.68 -8.18
C SER A 267 43.72 -9.07 -8.27
N SER A 268 44.53 -8.62 -7.32
CA SER A 268 45.99 -8.76 -7.35
C SER A 268 46.62 -8.58 -5.97
N TRP A 269 47.82 -9.14 -5.79
CA TRP A 269 48.71 -8.84 -4.66
C TRP A 269 49.39 -7.47 -4.72
N GLY A 270 49.38 -6.77 -5.86
CA GLY A 270 50.00 -5.44 -6.03
C GLY A 270 51.45 -5.42 -5.53
N SER A 271 51.85 -4.41 -4.75
CA SER A 271 53.20 -4.37 -4.15
C SER A 271 53.50 -5.43 -3.08
N ASN A 272 52.52 -6.26 -2.70
CA ASN A 272 52.76 -7.47 -1.90
C ASN A 272 53.06 -8.69 -2.78
N ASP A 273 53.07 -8.53 -4.12
CA ASP A 273 53.70 -9.43 -5.07
C ASP A 273 55.23 -9.27 -5.05
N GLY A 274 55.97 -10.37 -5.24
CA GLY A 274 57.44 -10.37 -5.15
C GLY A 274 58.16 -9.63 -6.29
N ASN A 275 57.51 -9.40 -7.43
CA ASN A 275 58.11 -8.85 -8.64
C ASN A 275 57.49 -7.52 -9.09
N ALA A 276 56.47 -7.01 -8.40
CA ALA A 276 55.79 -5.74 -8.74
C ALA A 276 56.51 -4.47 -8.25
N GLY A 277 57.28 -4.57 -7.17
CA GLY A 277 57.91 -3.43 -6.48
C GLY A 277 56.97 -2.58 -5.63
N ASN A 278 57.56 -1.68 -4.83
CA ASN A 278 56.89 -0.92 -3.76
C ASN A 278 55.77 0.04 -4.20
N ASN A 279 55.61 0.26 -5.50
CA ASN A 279 54.60 1.13 -6.09
C ASN A 279 53.97 0.50 -7.34
N ALA A 280 53.61 -0.79 -7.26
CA ALA A 280 52.96 -1.53 -8.33
C ALA A 280 51.77 -0.75 -8.95
N LYS A 281 51.85 -0.52 -10.27
CA LYS A 281 50.77 0.07 -11.07
C LYS A 281 50.51 -0.83 -12.28
N PRO A 282 49.27 -1.26 -12.52
CA PRO A 282 48.98 -2.18 -13.62
C PRO A 282 49.04 -1.49 -14.99
N ASN A 283 48.90 -0.16 -15.09
CA ASN A 283 48.88 0.60 -16.34
C ASN A 283 47.81 0.08 -17.33
N PHE A 284 46.63 -0.25 -16.80
CA PHE A 284 45.52 -0.81 -17.56
C PHE A 284 44.69 0.28 -18.25
N THR A 285 43.88 -0.12 -19.23
CA THR A 285 42.73 0.69 -19.66
C THR A 285 41.44 -0.01 -19.24
N TRP A 286 40.72 0.66 -18.34
CA TRP A 286 39.49 0.19 -17.71
C TRP A 286 38.29 0.48 -18.61
N VAL A 287 37.30 -0.41 -18.62
CA VAL A 287 35.97 -0.06 -19.17
C VAL A 287 35.17 0.71 -18.10
N PRO A 288 34.19 1.55 -18.50
CA PRO A 288 33.17 2.04 -17.56
C PRO A 288 32.52 0.89 -16.80
N GLY A 289 32.28 1.06 -15.49
CA GLY A 289 31.78 -0.02 -14.63
C GLY A 289 32.85 -0.98 -14.10
N ALA A 290 34.12 -0.87 -14.50
CA ALA A 290 35.15 -1.79 -14.02
C ALA A 290 35.38 -1.69 -12.49
N LEU A 291 35.43 -2.84 -11.81
CA LEU A 291 35.69 -2.97 -10.37
C LEU A 291 37.07 -3.55 -10.07
N GLY A 292 37.61 -3.34 -8.86
CA GLY A 292 38.79 -4.07 -8.42
C GLY A 292 39.04 -4.11 -6.91
N THR A 293 39.97 -4.97 -6.50
CA THR A 293 40.51 -5.07 -5.13
C THR A 293 42.03 -5.29 -5.18
N THR A 294 42.74 -5.06 -4.09
CA THR A 294 44.16 -5.43 -3.96
C THR A 294 44.46 -5.99 -2.58
N TYR A 295 45.25 -7.07 -2.49
CA TYR A 295 45.72 -7.66 -1.23
C TYR A 295 46.96 -6.93 -0.68
N VAL A 296 46.90 -5.59 -0.73
CA VAL A 296 47.98 -4.67 -0.36
C VAL A 296 47.61 -3.93 0.93
N SER A 297 48.47 -4.01 1.93
CA SER A 297 48.31 -3.26 3.18
C SER A 297 48.36 -1.76 2.94
N THR A 298 47.62 -0.97 3.73
CA THR A 298 47.61 0.49 3.66
C THR A 298 47.29 1.05 2.25
N SER A 299 46.62 0.26 1.40
CA SER A 299 46.35 0.55 -0.01
C SER A 299 45.41 1.74 -0.25
N ALA A 300 44.62 2.12 0.75
CA ALA A 300 43.76 3.30 0.77
C ALA A 300 44.18 4.34 1.83
N ARG A 301 45.44 4.34 2.29
CA ARG A 301 45.93 5.21 3.39
C ARG A 301 45.85 6.72 3.14
N SER A 302 45.82 7.14 1.87
CA SER A 302 45.78 8.55 1.46
C SER A 302 45.41 8.67 -0.02
N PHE A 303 44.66 9.72 -0.34
CA PHE A 303 44.34 10.21 -1.68
C PHE A 303 44.93 11.61 -1.91
N ALA A 304 45.97 11.99 -1.17
CA ALA A 304 46.71 13.24 -1.36
C ALA A 304 47.67 13.16 -2.56
N TYR A 305 47.93 14.30 -3.20
CA TYR A 305 48.84 14.42 -4.34
C TYR A 305 49.93 15.50 -4.07
N PRO A 306 51.21 15.25 -4.39
CA PRO A 306 51.75 14.02 -4.97
C PRO A 306 51.77 12.85 -3.96
N PRO A 307 51.54 11.61 -4.41
CA PRO A 307 51.49 10.44 -3.55
C PRO A 307 52.85 10.09 -2.92
N SER A 308 52.81 9.62 -1.67
CA SER A 308 53.95 9.02 -0.98
C SER A 308 53.86 7.48 -1.04
N TYR A 309 54.94 6.85 -1.52
CA TYR A 309 55.00 5.41 -1.76
C TYR A 309 55.80 4.66 -0.70
N GLY A 310 55.36 3.41 -0.48
CA GLY A 310 55.99 2.41 0.38
C GLY A 310 55.34 1.05 0.10
N GLN A 311 54.02 1.08 -0.04
CA GLN A 311 53.21 0.12 -0.80
C GLN A 311 52.38 0.86 -1.88
N SER A 312 51.70 0.11 -2.73
CA SER A 312 50.78 0.60 -3.77
C SER A 312 49.63 1.43 -3.20
N LEU A 313 48.87 2.10 -4.08
CA LEU A 313 47.70 2.91 -3.72
C LEU A 313 46.55 2.63 -4.68
N ILE A 314 45.33 2.40 -4.18
CA ILE A 314 44.14 2.29 -5.03
C ILE A 314 43.80 3.61 -5.74
N ALA A 315 44.29 4.75 -5.19
CA ALA A 315 44.24 6.06 -5.84
C ALA A 315 44.94 6.07 -7.22
N ASP A 316 45.96 5.23 -7.45
CA ASP A 316 46.55 5.07 -8.78
C ASP A 316 45.62 4.33 -9.76
N LEU A 317 44.82 3.36 -9.29
CA LEU A 317 43.83 2.68 -10.12
C LEU A 317 42.67 3.62 -10.50
N VAL A 318 42.26 4.50 -9.56
CA VAL A 318 41.33 5.60 -9.83
C VAL A 318 41.93 6.59 -10.86
N ARG A 319 43.24 6.89 -10.74
CA ARG A 319 43.97 7.74 -11.69
C ARG A 319 44.13 7.09 -13.07
N GLU A 320 44.25 5.77 -13.17
CA GLU A 320 44.15 5.06 -14.46
C GLU A 320 42.72 5.09 -15.01
N GLY A 321 41.70 4.95 -14.16
CA GLY A 321 40.29 5.17 -14.50
C GLY A 321 39.34 4.02 -14.13
N ILE A 322 39.66 3.21 -13.13
CA ILE A 322 38.74 2.20 -12.59
C ILE A 322 37.46 2.90 -12.07
N THR A 323 36.31 2.22 -12.13
CA THR A 323 35.01 2.80 -11.73
C THR A 323 34.69 2.54 -10.26
N GLY A 324 35.09 1.38 -9.75
CA GLY A 324 35.03 1.05 -8.33
C GLY A 324 36.28 0.33 -7.86
N VAL A 325 36.75 0.61 -6.64
CA VAL A 325 37.89 -0.11 -6.07
C VAL A 325 37.84 -0.20 -4.54
N HIS A 326 38.08 -1.41 -4.04
CA HIS A 326 38.27 -1.72 -2.63
C HIS A 326 39.76 -1.66 -2.24
N GLY A 327 40.05 -1.09 -1.06
CA GLY A 327 41.34 -1.20 -0.38
C GLY A 327 41.23 -0.80 1.10
N ASN A 328 42.37 -0.71 1.80
CA ASN A 328 42.40 -0.58 3.26
C ASN A 328 43.17 0.65 3.75
N VAL A 329 42.59 1.41 4.68
CA VAL A 329 43.19 2.68 5.17
C VAL A 329 44.42 2.48 6.06
N ALA A 330 44.55 1.31 6.70
CA ALA A 330 45.68 0.93 7.55
C ALA A 330 46.14 -0.51 7.23
N GLU A 331 46.74 -1.23 8.18
CA GLU A 331 47.24 -2.61 8.01
C GLU A 331 46.13 -3.65 8.24
N PRO A 332 45.65 -4.38 7.21
CA PRO A 332 44.59 -5.36 7.33
C PRO A 332 45.15 -6.78 7.52
N PHE A 333 44.34 -7.68 8.08
CA PHE A 333 44.53 -9.11 7.90
C PHE A 333 44.00 -9.51 6.52
N LEU A 334 44.67 -10.46 5.85
CA LEU A 334 44.26 -10.94 4.51
C LEU A 334 42.77 -11.28 4.46
N GLY A 335 42.27 -12.06 5.43
CA GLY A 335 40.88 -12.52 5.50
C GLY A 335 39.80 -11.43 5.56
N ALA A 336 40.17 -10.17 5.83
CA ALA A 336 39.27 -9.01 5.85
C ALA A 336 39.19 -8.28 4.49
N CYS A 337 40.13 -8.52 3.56
CA CYS A 337 40.12 -7.92 2.22
C CYS A 337 38.89 -8.41 1.42
N SER A 338 38.26 -7.52 0.64
CA SER A 338 37.10 -7.90 -0.18
C SER A 338 37.47 -8.96 -1.24
N ARG A 339 36.67 -10.02 -1.29
CA ARG A 339 36.96 -11.30 -1.95
C ARG A 339 36.39 -11.39 -3.38
N PRO A 340 37.24 -11.52 -4.43
CA PRO A 340 36.80 -11.42 -5.82
C PRO A 340 35.79 -12.49 -6.25
N GLN A 341 35.88 -13.71 -5.70
CA GLN A 341 34.95 -14.81 -6.02
C GLN A 341 33.53 -14.57 -5.53
N TYR A 342 33.32 -13.59 -4.64
CA TYR A 342 32.00 -13.10 -4.29
C TYR A 342 31.70 -11.80 -5.03
N PHE A 343 32.51 -10.72 -4.88
CA PHE A 343 32.08 -9.42 -5.42
C PHE A 343 31.99 -9.40 -6.95
N LEU A 344 32.91 -10.03 -7.69
CA LEU A 344 32.82 -10.08 -9.15
C LEU A 344 31.65 -10.98 -9.60
N GLU A 345 31.36 -12.05 -8.86
CA GLU A 345 30.27 -12.98 -9.14
C GLU A 345 28.92 -12.29 -8.99
N ARG A 346 28.66 -11.68 -7.82
CA ARG A 346 27.45 -10.88 -7.55
C ARG A 346 27.30 -9.74 -8.56
N TYR A 347 28.40 -9.03 -8.86
CA TYR A 347 28.38 -7.96 -9.86
C TYR A 347 27.96 -8.46 -11.24
N THR A 348 28.43 -9.65 -11.67
CA THR A 348 27.98 -10.26 -12.93
C THR A 348 26.53 -10.78 -12.92
N ARG A 349 25.89 -10.95 -11.75
CA ARG A 349 24.43 -11.12 -11.64
C ARG A 349 23.65 -9.80 -11.76
N GLY A 350 24.32 -8.68 -12.09
CA GLY A 350 23.70 -7.37 -12.19
C GLY A 350 23.48 -6.66 -10.85
N TRP A 351 24.11 -7.11 -9.75
CA TRP A 351 24.11 -6.38 -8.48
C TRP A 351 24.87 -5.06 -8.61
N ASN A 352 24.58 -4.11 -7.71
CA ASN A 352 25.29 -2.84 -7.72
C ASN A 352 26.70 -2.95 -7.09
N LEU A 353 27.55 -1.96 -7.36
CA LEU A 353 28.93 -1.86 -6.87
C LEU A 353 29.02 -1.98 -5.35
N GLY A 354 28.13 -1.29 -4.63
CA GLY A 354 28.11 -1.27 -3.16
C GLY A 354 27.77 -2.64 -2.57
N GLU A 355 26.66 -3.23 -3.02
CA GLU A 355 26.24 -4.58 -2.63
C GLU A 355 27.32 -5.61 -2.92
N SER A 356 27.90 -5.54 -4.12
CA SER A 356 28.91 -6.49 -4.57
C SER A 356 30.14 -6.47 -3.66
N PHE A 357 30.73 -5.29 -3.40
CA PHE A 357 31.90 -5.19 -2.54
C PHE A 357 31.61 -5.58 -1.09
N TYR A 358 30.43 -5.23 -0.55
CA TYR A 358 30.03 -5.65 0.80
C TYR A 358 29.79 -7.17 0.87
N ALA A 359 29.17 -7.80 -0.13
CA ALA A 359 29.07 -9.26 -0.19
C ALA A 359 30.46 -9.93 -0.29
N GLY A 360 31.47 -9.24 -0.83
CA GLY A 360 32.88 -9.65 -0.78
C GLY A 360 33.60 -9.41 0.54
N MET A 361 33.11 -8.52 1.42
CA MET A 361 33.74 -8.15 2.69
C MET A 361 33.31 -9.08 3.83
N ALA A 362 34.27 -9.63 4.58
CA ALA A 362 34.00 -10.46 5.75
C ALA A 362 33.80 -9.66 7.06
N THR A 363 34.21 -8.38 7.09
CA THR A 363 34.35 -7.58 8.32
C THR A 363 33.80 -6.16 8.16
N GLN A 364 33.21 -5.62 9.23
CA GLN A 364 32.75 -4.23 9.35
C GLN A 364 33.25 -3.63 10.69
N SER A 365 33.27 -2.30 10.83
CA SER A 365 33.95 -1.56 11.91
C SER A 365 35.47 -1.80 11.93
N TRP A 366 36.12 -1.69 10.78
CA TRP A 366 37.57 -1.76 10.71
C TRP A 366 38.20 -0.78 9.73
N GLN A 367 38.80 -1.25 8.63
CA GLN A 367 39.68 -0.46 7.78
C GLN A 367 39.24 -0.44 6.31
N ASN A 368 38.08 -0.99 5.99
CA ASN A 368 37.65 -1.18 4.60
C ASN A 368 37.25 0.17 3.98
N CYS A 369 37.64 0.37 2.72
CA CYS A 369 37.39 1.60 1.97
C CYS A 369 37.02 1.24 0.53
N ILE A 370 35.83 1.69 0.10
CA ILE A 370 35.31 1.46 -1.25
C ILE A 370 35.20 2.81 -1.96
N ILE A 371 36.06 3.03 -2.96
CA ILE A 371 35.89 4.15 -3.90
C ILE A 371 34.90 3.73 -4.98
N GLY A 372 33.93 4.60 -5.29
CA GLY A 372 32.91 4.35 -6.29
C GLY A 372 31.58 5.05 -5.99
N ASP A 373 30.71 5.03 -6.99
CA ASP A 373 29.27 5.30 -6.85
C ASP A 373 28.58 3.98 -6.47
N PRO A 374 27.78 3.91 -5.39
CA PRO A 374 27.28 2.65 -4.88
C PRO A 374 26.36 1.93 -5.87
N LYS A 375 25.54 2.68 -6.62
CA LYS A 375 24.41 2.16 -7.41
C LYS A 375 24.79 1.79 -8.84
N VAL A 376 26.08 1.67 -9.14
CA VAL A 376 26.57 1.29 -10.48
C VAL A 376 26.27 -0.17 -10.76
N GLU A 377 25.39 -0.43 -11.71
CA GLU A 377 25.09 -1.77 -12.21
C GLU A 377 25.58 -1.89 -13.66
N ALA A 378 26.84 -2.31 -13.84
CA ALA A 378 27.38 -2.50 -15.19
C ALA A 378 26.69 -3.65 -15.96
N TYR A 379 26.05 -4.57 -15.23
CA TYR A 379 25.59 -5.87 -15.72
C TYR A 379 24.07 -6.10 -15.61
N SER A 380 23.27 -5.11 -15.21
CA SER A 380 21.81 -5.27 -15.10
C SER A 380 21.07 -5.23 -16.45
N ASP A 381 21.76 -4.91 -17.55
CA ASP A 381 21.28 -5.01 -18.93
C ASP A 381 21.28 -6.45 -19.49
N GLN A 382 21.38 -7.46 -18.64
CA GLN A 382 21.26 -8.86 -19.03
C GLN A 382 19.78 -9.32 -19.02
N PRO A 383 19.36 -10.12 -20.02
CA PRO A 383 18.02 -10.70 -20.05
C PRO A 383 17.93 -11.98 -19.21
N ASP A 384 16.78 -12.18 -18.58
CA ASP A 384 16.45 -13.37 -17.79
C ASP A 384 15.10 -13.93 -18.23
N PRO A 385 15.02 -14.61 -19.39
CA PRO A 385 13.80 -15.25 -19.82
C PRO A 385 13.45 -16.44 -18.93
N ALA A 386 12.23 -16.47 -18.39
CA ALA A 386 11.78 -17.41 -17.36
C ALA A 386 10.41 -18.05 -17.71
N VAL A 387 10.15 -19.26 -17.23
CA VAL A 387 8.85 -19.96 -17.34
C VAL A 387 8.51 -20.67 -16.03
N LEU A 388 7.24 -20.62 -15.61
CA LEU A 388 6.78 -21.21 -14.34
C LEU A 388 5.78 -22.35 -14.58
N ALA A 389 5.70 -23.31 -13.64
CA ALA A 389 4.77 -24.44 -13.74
C ALA A 389 3.28 -24.00 -13.81
N ALA A 390 2.95 -22.84 -13.22
CA ALA A 390 1.63 -22.22 -13.28
C ALA A 390 1.35 -21.50 -14.62
N ASP A 391 2.39 -21.14 -15.39
CA ASP A 391 2.25 -20.53 -16.72
C ASP A 391 2.03 -21.57 -17.84
N ILE A 392 2.21 -22.87 -17.55
CA ILE A 392 1.89 -23.98 -18.46
C ILE A 392 0.41 -24.36 -18.29
N ALA A 393 -0.34 -24.46 -19.38
CA ALA A 393 -1.74 -24.92 -19.38
C ALA A 393 -2.09 -25.74 -20.64
N TYR A 394 -3.26 -26.37 -20.63
CA TYR A 394 -3.80 -27.21 -21.72
C TYR A 394 -5.15 -26.63 -22.18
N SER A 395 -5.50 -26.79 -23.46
CA SER A 395 -6.79 -26.29 -23.99
C SER A 395 -8.00 -27.00 -23.38
N GLU A 396 -7.87 -28.29 -23.06
CA GLU A 396 -8.95 -29.12 -22.52
C GLU A 396 -8.76 -29.39 -21.03
N ALA A 397 -9.86 -29.36 -20.27
CA ALA A 397 -9.85 -29.68 -18.84
C ALA A 397 -9.74 -31.19 -18.54
N ALA A 398 -10.10 -32.04 -19.50
CA ALA A 398 -10.04 -33.49 -19.41
C ALA A 398 -9.43 -34.07 -20.70
N LEU A 399 -8.30 -34.76 -20.57
CA LEU A 399 -7.50 -35.20 -21.71
C LEU A 399 -7.80 -36.67 -22.03
N VAL A 400 -8.09 -37.00 -23.29
CA VAL A 400 -8.43 -38.36 -23.72
C VAL A 400 -7.45 -38.84 -24.79
N GLU A 401 -7.08 -40.12 -24.71
CA GLU A 401 -6.19 -40.81 -25.63
C GLU A 401 -6.52 -40.52 -27.12
N GLY A 402 -5.54 -39.97 -27.84
CA GLY A 402 -5.68 -39.63 -29.26
C GLY A 402 -6.60 -38.44 -29.57
N MET A 403 -6.81 -37.54 -28.61
CA MET A 403 -7.15 -36.14 -28.90
C MET A 403 -5.90 -35.39 -29.43
N VAL A 404 -6.12 -34.29 -30.16
CA VAL A 404 -5.09 -33.27 -30.40
C VAL A 404 -5.48 -32.02 -29.62
N ILE A 405 -4.64 -31.64 -28.66
CA ILE A 405 -4.87 -30.48 -27.76
C ILE A 405 -3.80 -29.41 -28.01
N ASN A 406 -4.04 -28.17 -27.56
CA ASN A 406 -2.96 -27.18 -27.48
C ASN A 406 -2.39 -27.12 -26.07
N ILE A 407 -1.05 -27.14 -25.95
CA ILE A 407 -0.34 -26.76 -24.74
C ILE A 407 0.06 -25.29 -24.88
N THR A 408 -0.29 -24.46 -23.90
CA THR A 408 0.10 -23.05 -23.86
C THR A 408 1.13 -22.81 -22.76
N ALA A 409 2.12 -21.95 -23.01
CA ALA A 409 3.05 -21.48 -21.99
C ALA A 409 3.18 -19.95 -22.05
N ARG A 410 3.29 -19.27 -20.90
CA ARG A 410 3.75 -17.87 -20.85
C ARG A 410 5.24 -17.84 -20.47
N VAL A 411 6.06 -17.37 -21.41
CA VAL A 411 7.48 -17.06 -21.19
C VAL A 411 7.59 -15.59 -20.79
N ARG A 412 8.32 -15.30 -19.72
CA ARG A 412 8.53 -13.95 -19.16
C ARG A 412 9.98 -13.52 -19.40
N ASN A 413 10.32 -12.27 -19.15
CA ASN A 413 11.69 -11.80 -19.02
C ASN A 413 11.81 -10.95 -17.74
N LEU A 414 12.52 -11.47 -16.74
CA LEU A 414 12.70 -10.85 -15.42
C LEU A 414 13.91 -9.90 -15.38
N GLY A 415 14.78 -9.97 -16.40
CA GLY A 415 16.02 -9.19 -16.48
C GLY A 415 15.83 -7.78 -17.04
N GLY A 416 16.79 -6.90 -16.76
CA GLY A 416 16.83 -5.53 -17.30
C GLY A 416 17.25 -5.46 -18.77
N GLY A 417 17.78 -6.54 -19.34
CA GLY A 417 18.10 -6.68 -20.77
C GLY A 417 16.96 -7.25 -21.62
N PRO A 418 16.90 -6.95 -22.93
CA PRO A 418 15.95 -7.58 -23.84
C PRO A 418 16.38 -9.02 -24.18
N ALA A 419 15.54 -10.02 -23.90
CA ALA A 419 15.79 -11.39 -24.33
C ALA A 419 15.52 -11.50 -25.84
N ARG A 420 16.47 -12.04 -26.61
CA ARG A 420 16.42 -12.09 -28.08
C ARG A 420 16.64 -13.50 -28.60
N ASP A 421 15.87 -13.83 -29.63
CA ASP A 421 15.89 -15.12 -30.28
C ASP A 421 15.74 -16.27 -29.25
N THR A 422 14.76 -16.09 -28.36
CA THR A 422 14.40 -17.02 -27.30
C THR A 422 13.58 -18.16 -27.90
N THR A 423 14.16 -19.35 -27.93
CA THR A 423 13.54 -20.58 -28.43
C THR A 423 12.90 -21.33 -27.26
N ALA A 424 11.61 -21.66 -27.38
CA ALA A 424 10.85 -22.40 -26.38
C ALA A 424 10.45 -23.78 -26.90
N ALA A 425 10.81 -24.81 -26.14
CA ALA A 425 10.72 -26.22 -26.51
C ALA A 425 9.84 -27.00 -25.50
N PHE A 426 8.90 -27.79 -26.01
CA PHE A 426 7.97 -28.57 -25.20
C PHE A 426 8.33 -30.06 -25.26
N TYR A 427 8.17 -30.79 -24.15
CA TYR A 427 8.52 -32.21 -24.06
C TYR A 427 7.55 -32.99 -23.15
N ASN A 428 7.30 -34.26 -23.47
CA ASN A 428 6.72 -35.22 -22.54
C ASN A 428 7.85 -36.02 -21.87
N GLY A 429 7.99 -35.87 -20.55
CA GLY A 429 9.13 -36.36 -19.77
C GLY A 429 10.29 -35.35 -19.72
N GLU A 430 11.19 -35.52 -18.74
CA GLU A 430 12.34 -34.62 -18.59
C GLU A 430 13.31 -34.80 -19.78
N PRO A 431 13.69 -33.74 -20.53
CA PRO A 431 14.49 -33.88 -21.75
C PRO A 431 15.83 -34.58 -21.51
N GLY A 432 16.53 -34.18 -20.43
CA GLY A 432 17.80 -34.79 -19.99
C GLY A 432 17.70 -36.25 -19.52
N ARG A 433 16.49 -36.84 -19.47
CA ARG A 433 16.23 -38.26 -19.18
C ARG A 433 15.53 -39.00 -20.32
N GLY A 434 15.54 -38.44 -21.54
CA GLY A 434 14.90 -39.06 -22.71
C GLY A 434 13.44 -38.67 -22.92
N GLY A 435 13.01 -37.52 -22.40
CA GLY A 435 11.72 -36.93 -22.73
C GLY A 435 11.55 -36.71 -24.23
N THR A 436 10.35 -36.98 -24.75
CA THR A 436 10.03 -36.86 -26.19
C THR A 436 9.51 -35.46 -26.49
N GLN A 437 10.09 -34.79 -27.49
CA GLN A 437 9.69 -33.43 -27.90
C GLN A 437 8.24 -33.40 -28.42
N ILE A 438 7.52 -32.33 -28.09
CA ILE A 438 6.12 -32.08 -28.47
C ILE A 438 6.10 -30.95 -29.50
N GLY A 439 5.69 -31.27 -30.73
CA GLY A 439 5.61 -30.30 -31.82
C GLY A 439 6.98 -29.81 -32.32
N GLN A 440 7.07 -28.52 -32.64
CA GLN A 440 8.30 -27.85 -33.05
C GLN A 440 8.64 -26.72 -32.07
N ASP A 441 9.92 -26.37 -32.00
CA ASP A 441 10.39 -25.29 -31.14
C ASP A 441 9.86 -23.92 -31.61
N ILE A 442 9.38 -23.11 -30.66
CA ILE A 442 8.78 -21.81 -30.92
C ILE A 442 9.82 -20.71 -30.72
N GLY A 443 10.21 -20.05 -31.80
CA GLY A 443 11.11 -18.89 -31.77
C GLY A 443 10.40 -17.60 -31.39
N ILE A 444 10.89 -16.92 -30.34
CA ILE A 444 10.41 -15.63 -29.84
C ILE A 444 11.52 -14.59 -30.08
N ALA A 445 11.36 -13.75 -31.11
CA ALA A 445 12.42 -12.83 -31.56
C ALA A 445 12.83 -11.78 -30.50
N LEU A 446 11.88 -11.35 -29.65
CA LEU A 446 12.13 -10.38 -28.58
C LEU A 446 11.14 -10.57 -27.43
N ILE A 447 11.65 -10.61 -26.20
CA ILE A 447 10.88 -10.32 -24.98
C ILE A 447 11.53 -9.10 -24.32
N PRO A 448 10.86 -7.94 -24.23
CA PRO A 448 11.44 -6.74 -23.62
C PRO A 448 11.67 -6.94 -22.11
N PRO A 449 12.48 -6.10 -21.45
CA PRO A 449 12.66 -6.13 -19.99
C PRO A 449 11.32 -6.07 -19.25
N GLY A 450 11.10 -6.94 -18.26
CA GLY A 450 9.81 -7.08 -17.56
C GLY A 450 8.65 -7.63 -18.40
N GLY A 451 8.87 -7.91 -19.69
CA GLY A 451 7.85 -8.36 -20.64
C GLY A 451 7.48 -9.83 -20.51
N ASN A 452 6.45 -10.25 -21.24
CA ASN A 452 6.10 -11.66 -21.40
C ASN A 452 5.41 -11.93 -22.75
N VAL A 453 5.47 -13.18 -23.21
CA VAL A 453 4.87 -13.68 -24.43
C VAL A 453 4.18 -15.02 -24.14
N SER A 454 2.91 -15.15 -24.52
CA SER A 454 2.20 -16.43 -24.53
C SER A 454 2.41 -17.14 -25.86
N ILE A 455 2.83 -18.41 -25.79
CA ILE A 455 3.06 -19.31 -26.92
C ILE A 455 2.17 -20.55 -26.80
N ALA A 456 1.93 -21.24 -27.91
CA ALA A 456 1.15 -22.46 -27.96
C ALA A 456 1.75 -23.48 -28.94
N VAL A 457 1.62 -24.77 -28.63
CA VAL A 457 2.01 -25.88 -29.50
C VAL A 457 0.92 -26.97 -29.50
N PRO A 458 0.56 -27.57 -30.66
CA PRO A 458 -0.34 -28.70 -30.70
C PRO A 458 0.34 -29.99 -30.25
N TRP A 459 -0.38 -30.81 -29.48
CA TRP A 459 0.05 -32.12 -28.99
C TRP A 459 -1.00 -33.19 -29.34
N ASP A 460 -0.63 -34.11 -30.23
CA ASP A 460 -1.37 -35.36 -30.45
C ASP A 460 -1.06 -36.32 -29.29
N LEU A 461 -2.10 -36.72 -28.57
CA LEU A 461 -2.00 -37.64 -27.42
C LEU A 461 -1.88 -39.11 -27.86
N GLY A 462 -2.11 -39.44 -29.14
CA GLY A 462 -1.86 -40.75 -29.75
C GLY A 462 -2.44 -41.94 -28.99
N ARG A 463 -1.58 -42.67 -28.26
CA ARG A 463 -1.92 -43.79 -27.37
C ARG A 463 -1.44 -43.58 -25.92
N LEU A 464 -1.24 -42.32 -25.52
CA LEU A 464 -0.80 -41.97 -24.18
C LEU A 464 -1.97 -42.06 -23.19
N THR A 465 -1.70 -42.59 -22.01
CA THR A 465 -2.65 -42.73 -20.89
C THR A 465 -1.91 -42.54 -19.56
N GLY A 466 -2.64 -42.28 -18.47
CA GLY A 466 -2.08 -41.97 -17.16
C GLY A 466 -1.49 -40.57 -17.06
N SER A 467 -0.73 -40.30 -15.99
CA SER A 467 -0.08 -39.01 -15.75
C SER A 467 1.20 -38.87 -16.58
N GLN A 468 1.16 -38.02 -17.59
CA GLN A 468 2.32 -37.56 -18.37
C GLN A 468 2.91 -36.30 -17.73
N ALA A 469 4.21 -36.07 -17.81
CA ALA A 469 4.87 -34.90 -17.21
C ALA A 469 5.35 -33.96 -18.32
N VAL A 470 4.60 -32.89 -18.60
CA VAL A 470 4.92 -31.93 -19.66
C VAL A 470 5.96 -30.94 -19.14
N TYR A 471 7.11 -30.88 -19.80
CA TYR A 471 8.16 -29.90 -19.58
C TYR A 471 8.10 -28.81 -20.65
N VAL A 472 8.35 -27.57 -20.24
CA VAL A 472 8.65 -26.44 -21.13
C VAL A 472 10.04 -25.94 -20.76
N CYS A 473 10.93 -25.90 -21.74
CA CYS A 473 12.31 -25.45 -21.59
C CYS A 473 12.55 -24.28 -22.54
N ILE A 474 13.27 -23.25 -22.09
CA ILE A 474 13.59 -22.07 -22.89
C ILE A 474 15.10 -21.93 -23.05
N THR A 475 15.53 -21.44 -24.22
CA THR A 475 16.94 -21.24 -24.60
C THR A 475 17.03 -19.90 -25.34
N ALA A 476 17.84 -18.95 -24.89
CA ALA A 476 17.89 -17.61 -25.52
C ALA A 476 19.32 -17.25 -25.94
N SER A 477 19.46 -16.79 -27.18
CA SER A 477 20.77 -16.60 -27.83
C SER A 477 21.70 -15.61 -27.12
N ASN A 478 21.13 -14.64 -26.41
CA ASN A 478 21.83 -13.52 -25.78
C ASN A 478 21.69 -13.49 -24.25
N ALA A 479 21.10 -14.53 -23.64
CA ALA A 479 20.98 -14.62 -22.20
C ALA A 479 22.16 -15.37 -21.59
N THR A 480 22.59 -14.93 -20.42
CA THR A 480 23.64 -15.61 -19.64
C THR A 480 23.00 -16.70 -18.77
N PRO A 481 23.49 -17.95 -18.78
CA PRO A 481 22.86 -19.08 -18.06
C PRO A 481 22.83 -18.99 -16.52
N GLN A 482 22.94 -17.81 -15.89
CA GLN A 482 22.96 -17.69 -14.42
C GLN A 482 22.27 -16.44 -13.84
N LEU A 483 21.45 -15.72 -14.63
CA LEU A 483 20.20 -15.21 -14.06
C LEU A 483 19.15 -16.34 -13.95
N TRP A 484 19.36 -17.39 -14.75
CA TRP A 484 18.53 -18.58 -14.90
C TRP A 484 18.64 -19.48 -13.66
N ASP A 485 17.98 -19.10 -12.58
CA ASP A 485 18.01 -19.74 -11.25
C ASP A 485 17.28 -21.10 -11.17
N GLY A 486 17.17 -21.79 -12.31
CA GLY A 486 16.26 -22.93 -12.54
C GLY A 486 14.91 -22.51 -13.15
N ASN A 487 14.69 -21.22 -13.39
CA ASN A 487 13.51 -20.68 -14.07
C ASN A 487 13.47 -20.92 -15.60
N ASP A 488 14.54 -21.46 -16.18
CA ASP A 488 14.66 -21.80 -17.61
C ASP A 488 13.82 -23.01 -18.02
N ARG A 489 13.27 -23.73 -17.05
CA ARG A 489 12.57 -24.98 -17.26
C ARG A 489 11.52 -25.23 -16.17
N ALA A 490 10.27 -25.35 -16.60
CA ALA A 490 9.15 -25.73 -15.74
C ALA A 490 8.48 -27.00 -16.23
N SER A 491 7.72 -27.66 -15.33
CA SER A 491 6.89 -28.80 -15.70
C SER A 491 5.52 -28.78 -15.03
N ARG A 492 4.52 -29.32 -15.73
CA ARG A 492 3.17 -29.56 -15.22
C ARG A 492 2.70 -30.96 -15.64
N ASN A 493 1.96 -31.65 -14.78
CA ASN A 493 1.42 -32.97 -15.12
C ASN A 493 0.16 -32.84 -15.99
N ALA A 494 -0.06 -33.82 -16.86
CA ALA A 494 -1.19 -33.97 -17.76
C ALA A 494 -1.76 -35.39 -17.59
N THR A 495 -2.94 -35.51 -16.99
CA THR A 495 -3.59 -36.82 -16.77
C THR A 495 -4.45 -37.16 -17.99
N ILE A 496 -4.07 -38.20 -18.73
CA ILE A 496 -4.76 -38.64 -19.95
C ILE A 496 -5.51 -39.94 -19.67
N PHE A 497 -6.79 -39.98 -20.03
CA PHE A 497 -7.65 -41.15 -19.85
C PHE A 497 -7.71 -42.00 -21.13
N ALA A 498 -7.71 -43.33 -20.99
CA ALA A 498 -7.92 -44.25 -22.10
C ALA A 498 -9.34 -44.10 -22.68
N ARG A 499 -9.49 -44.33 -23.98
CA ARG A 499 -10.76 -44.21 -24.70
C ARG A 499 -11.92 -44.99 -24.07
N PRO A 500 -13.18 -44.52 -24.20
CA PRO A 500 -14.35 -45.32 -23.85
C PRO A 500 -14.51 -46.53 -24.78
N ASP A 501 -15.13 -47.59 -24.31
CA ASP A 501 -15.39 -48.81 -25.10
C ASP A 501 -16.76 -49.40 -24.73
N LEU A 502 -17.81 -48.98 -25.45
CA LEU A 502 -19.17 -49.46 -25.17
C LEU A 502 -19.38 -50.87 -25.71
N VAL A 503 -20.12 -51.70 -24.97
CA VAL A 503 -20.50 -53.05 -25.40
C VAL A 503 -21.91 -53.41 -24.95
N LEU A 504 -22.71 -54.00 -25.84
CA LEU A 504 -24.05 -54.50 -25.53
C LEU A 504 -23.99 -55.97 -25.12
N VAL A 505 -24.42 -56.28 -23.89
CA VAL A 505 -24.33 -57.63 -23.33
C VAL A 505 -25.48 -58.49 -23.89
N ARG A 506 -25.26 -59.12 -25.05
CA ARG A 506 -26.27 -59.86 -25.83
C ARG A 506 -27.11 -60.87 -25.03
N SER A 507 -26.55 -61.55 -24.03
CA SER A 507 -27.26 -62.49 -23.16
C SER A 507 -28.22 -61.84 -22.16
N ARG A 508 -28.24 -60.50 -22.08
CA ARG A 508 -29.12 -59.69 -21.23
C ARG A 508 -30.07 -58.80 -22.03
N PHE A 509 -30.23 -59.01 -23.34
CA PHE A 509 -31.32 -58.41 -24.11
C PHE A 509 -32.60 -59.24 -23.95
N THR A 510 -33.62 -58.68 -23.28
CA THR A 510 -34.85 -59.42 -22.92
C THR A 510 -36.13 -58.61 -23.15
N VAL A 511 -37.25 -59.33 -23.36
CA VAL A 511 -38.61 -58.78 -23.48
C VAL A 511 -39.52 -59.28 -22.35
N SER A 512 -40.47 -58.46 -21.90
CA SER A 512 -41.39 -58.84 -20.81
C SER A 512 -42.48 -59.84 -21.20
N HIS A 513 -42.98 -59.79 -22.44
CA HIS A 513 -44.08 -60.65 -22.91
C HIS A 513 -43.91 -61.05 -24.38
N GLN A 514 -44.15 -62.32 -24.71
CA GLN A 514 -44.17 -62.82 -26.09
C GLN A 514 -45.57 -62.81 -26.74
N SER A 515 -46.65 -62.74 -25.95
CA SER A 515 -48.04 -62.64 -26.46
C SER A 515 -48.90 -61.58 -25.72
N PRO A 516 -48.46 -60.30 -25.60
CA PRO A 516 -49.22 -59.18 -25.02
C PRO A 516 -50.69 -59.01 -25.48
N LEU A 517 -51.45 -58.23 -24.72
CA LEU A 517 -52.67 -57.56 -25.21
C LEU A 517 -52.25 -56.29 -25.97
N GLU A 518 -53.07 -55.77 -26.87
CA GLU A 518 -52.86 -54.49 -27.56
C GLU A 518 -52.92 -53.37 -26.51
N GLY A 519 -51.94 -52.46 -26.54
CA GLY A 519 -51.70 -51.52 -25.45
C GLY A 519 -50.99 -52.11 -24.23
N THR A 520 -50.71 -53.43 -24.18
CA THR A 520 -49.71 -53.94 -23.23
C THR A 520 -48.35 -53.51 -23.69
N ARG A 521 -47.70 -52.70 -22.85
CA ARG A 521 -46.32 -52.28 -23.03
C ARG A 521 -45.37 -53.47 -22.88
N VAL A 522 -44.63 -53.78 -23.95
CA VAL A 522 -43.53 -54.75 -23.92
C VAL A 522 -42.29 -54.00 -23.49
N TRP A 523 -41.79 -54.32 -22.30
CA TRP A 523 -40.54 -53.76 -21.81
C TRP A 523 -39.37 -54.47 -22.48
N LEU A 524 -38.45 -53.66 -22.99
CA LEU A 524 -37.20 -54.07 -23.61
C LEU A 524 -36.08 -53.70 -22.65
N ASN A 525 -35.27 -54.66 -22.25
CA ASN A 525 -34.17 -54.44 -21.32
C ASN A 525 -32.86 -54.83 -22.00
N ALA A 526 -31.84 -53.98 -21.93
CA ALA A 526 -30.48 -54.32 -22.35
C ALA A 526 -29.42 -53.72 -21.40
N THR A 527 -28.29 -54.41 -21.24
CA THR A 527 -27.13 -53.88 -20.49
C THR A 527 -26.07 -53.36 -21.45
N VAL A 528 -25.65 -52.11 -21.26
CA VAL A 528 -24.46 -51.52 -21.88
C VAL A 528 -23.36 -51.43 -20.82
N ARG A 529 -22.11 -51.72 -21.20
CA ARG A 529 -20.94 -51.59 -20.33
C ARG A 529 -19.85 -50.78 -21.03
N ASN A 530 -19.12 -49.95 -20.28
CA ASN A 530 -17.96 -49.21 -20.75
C ASN A 530 -16.69 -49.93 -20.27
N ASN A 531 -15.97 -50.60 -21.16
CA ASN A 531 -14.72 -51.29 -20.82
C ASN A 531 -13.50 -50.33 -20.78
N GLY A 532 -13.70 -49.06 -21.18
CA GLY A 532 -12.70 -48.01 -21.21
C GLY A 532 -12.42 -47.38 -19.84
N ALA A 533 -11.64 -46.30 -19.83
CA ALA A 533 -11.30 -45.56 -18.61
C ALA A 533 -11.98 -44.17 -18.52
N PHE A 534 -12.19 -43.50 -19.66
CA PHE A 534 -12.90 -42.22 -19.69
C PHE A 534 -14.42 -42.39 -19.63
N VAL A 535 -15.12 -41.31 -19.25
CA VAL A 535 -16.58 -41.26 -19.24
C VAL A 535 -17.14 -41.34 -20.66
N ALA A 536 -18.13 -42.21 -20.85
CA ALA A 536 -18.81 -42.44 -22.12
C ALA A 536 -20.27 -41.96 -22.01
N SER A 537 -20.61 -40.85 -22.67
CA SER A 537 -21.99 -40.40 -22.83
C SER A 537 -22.48 -40.72 -24.24
N SER A 538 -23.58 -41.47 -24.38
CA SER A 538 -24.16 -41.85 -25.66
C SER A 538 -25.63 -42.29 -25.54
N LEU A 539 -26.22 -42.72 -26.66
CA LEU A 539 -27.60 -43.21 -26.77
C LEU A 539 -27.63 -44.74 -26.89
N LEU A 540 -28.55 -45.40 -26.18
CA LEU A 540 -29.02 -46.73 -26.58
C LEU A 540 -30.34 -46.58 -27.34
N ARG A 541 -30.42 -47.20 -28.52
CA ARG A 541 -31.61 -47.24 -29.39
C ARG A 541 -32.28 -48.61 -29.33
N PHE A 542 -33.60 -48.61 -29.23
CA PHE A 542 -34.44 -49.79 -29.44
C PHE A 542 -35.31 -49.60 -30.69
N TRP A 543 -35.49 -50.66 -31.48
CA TRP A 543 -36.19 -50.65 -32.77
C TRP A 543 -37.26 -51.74 -32.85
N MET A 544 -38.29 -51.54 -33.67
CA MET A 544 -39.32 -52.51 -34.05
C MET A 544 -39.56 -52.48 -35.57
N ASP A 545 -39.35 -53.62 -36.24
CA ASP A 545 -39.45 -53.78 -37.70
C ASP A 545 -38.73 -52.64 -38.46
N ASP A 546 -37.50 -52.34 -37.99
CA ASP A 546 -36.61 -51.23 -38.42
C ASP A 546 -37.11 -49.78 -38.19
N ASN A 547 -38.25 -49.59 -37.51
CA ASN A 547 -38.68 -48.31 -36.96
C ASN A 547 -38.08 -48.08 -35.57
N LEU A 548 -37.67 -46.85 -35.22
CA LEU A 548 -37.16 -46.55 -33.87
C LEU A 548 -38.33 -46.52 -32.87
N LEU A 549 -38.21 -47.26 -31.76
CA LEU A 549 -39.17 -47.28 -30.65
C LEU A 549 -38.85 -46.23 -29.59
N SER A 550 -37.59 -46.17 -29.19
CA SER A 550 -37.09 -45.31 -28.12
C SER A 550 -35.57 -45.18 -28.25
N GLU A 551 -35.06 -44.02 -27.86
CA GLU A 551 -33.65 -43.82 -27.59
C GLU A 551 -33.50 -43.18 -26.21
N SER A 552 -32.50 -43.64 -25.47
CA SER A 552 -32.25 -43.23 -24.08
C SER A 552 -30.79 -42.86 -23.94
N GLU A 553 -30.53 -41.64 -23.44
CA GLU A 553 -29.18 -41.24 -23.07
C GLU A 553 -28.69 -42.05 -21.86
N PHE A 554 -27.40 -42.35 -21.83
CA PHE A 554 -26.70 -42.80 -20.64
C PHE A 554 -25.31 -42.18 -20.57
N SER A 555 -24.78 -42.06 -19.36
CA SER A 555 -23.39 -41.73 -19.11
C SER A 555 -22.79 -42.79 -18.19
N LEU A 556 -21.65 -43.36 -18.59
CA LEU A 556 -20.95 -44.42 -17.86
C LEU A 556 -19.51 -43.98 -17.54
N LEU A 557 -19.07 -44.11 -16.29
CA LEU A 557 -17.65 -44.00 -15.99
C LEU A 557 -16.89 -45.22 -16.55
N GLY A 558 -15.56 -45.15 -16.54
CA GLY A 558 -14.72 -46.27 -16.97
C GLY A 558 -14.97 -47.53 -16.12
N SER A 559 -15.03 -48.69 -16.77
CA SER A 559 -15.33 -50.02 -16.18
C SER A 559 -16.73 -50.22 -15.58
N GLU A 560 -17.67 -49.29 -15.73
CA GLU A 560 -19.05 -49.45 -15.24
C GLU A 560 -19.98 -50.13 -16.26
N GLU A 561 -21.07 -50.76 -15.77
CA GLU A 561 -22.20 -51.21 -16.59
C GLU A 561 -23.52 -50.59 -16.13
N THR A 562 -24.39 -50.25 -17.09
CA THR A 562 -25.72 -49.71 -16.85
C THR A 562 -26.79 -50.53 -17.58
N ARG A 563 -27.97 -50.57 -16.97
CA ARG A 563 -29.17 -51.20 -17.50
C ARG A 563 -30.03 -50.11 -18.12
N VAL A 564 -30.22 -50.16 -19.43
CA VAL A 564 -31.10 -49.23 -20.14
C VAL A 564 -32.37 -49.97 -20.55
N GLU A 565 -33.50 -49.36 -20.26
CA GLU A 565 -34.82 -49.90 -20.56
C GLU A 565 -35.48 -49.06 -21.65
N GLY A 566 -36.02 -49.75 -22.65
CA GLY A 566 -36.91 -49.21 -23.65
C GLY A 566 -38.29 -49.84 -23.50
N SER A 567 -39.27 -49.32 -24.23
CA SER A 567 -40.61 -49.89 -24.22
C SER A 567 -41.28 -49.80 -25.57
N TRP A 568 -41.84 -50.91 -26.03
CA TRP A 568 -42.73 -50.92 -27.18
C TRP A 568 -44.17 -50.87 -26.69
N ASP A 569 -44.89 -49.84 -27.09
CA ASP A 569 -46.33 -49.79 -26.95
C ASP A 569 -46.99 -50.54 -28.12
N THR A 570 -47.74 -51.60 -27.80
CA THR A 570 -48.37 -52.47 -28.80
C THR A 570 -49.69 -51.89 -29.35
N THR A 571 -50.11 -50.71 -28.87
CA THR A 571 -51.30 -49.98 -29.38
C THR A 571 -51.25 -49.83 -30.90
N GLY A 572 -52.36 -50.08 -31.57
CA GLY A 572 -52.48 -50.00 -33.04
C GLY A 572 -51.77 -51.14 -33.78
N SER A 573 -51.11 -52.07 -33.07
CA SER A 573 -50.24 -53.11 -33.64
C SER A 573 -50.72 -54.55 -33.33
N PRO A 574 -51.98 -54.94 -33.61
CA PRO A 574 -52.46 -56.32 -33.41
C PRO A 574 -51.86 -57.27 -34.47
N GLY A 575 -50.64 -57.75 -34.22
CA GLY A 575 -49.88 -58.59 -35.15
C GLY A 575 -48.63 -59.21 -34.52
N THR A 576 -47.67 -59.62 -35.36
CA THR A 576 -46.35 -60.17 -34.97
C THR A 576 -45.24 -59.23 -35.44
N HIS A 577 -44.24 -58.97 -34.59
CA HIS A 577 -43.22 -57.92 -34.78
C HIS A 577 -41.82 -58.35 -34.29
N ARG A 578 -40.75 -57.79 -34.88
CA ARG A 578 -39.34 -58.03 -34.53
C ARG A 578 -38.67 -56.80 -33.92
N LEU A 579 -37.82 -57.01 -32.92
CA LEU A 579 -37.21 -55.99 -32.07
C LEU A 579 -35.66 -56.04 -32.10
N ARG A 580 -34.99 -54.88 -32.06
CA ARG A 580 -33.51 -54.72 -31.98
C ARG A 580 -33.11 -53.75 -30.87
N ALA A 581 -31.96 -53.95 -30.24
CA ALA A 581 -31.27 -52.98 -29.39
C ALA A 581 -29.88 -52.65 -29.97
N GLU A 582 -29.42 -51.40 -29.83
CA GLU A 582 -28.23 -50.86 -30.51
C GLU A 582 -27.61 -49.68 -29.74
N ALA A 583 -26.36 -49.78 -29.28
CA ALA A 583 -25.65 -48.66 -28.65
C ALA A 583 -24.96 -47.80 -29.71
N VAL A 584 -25.32 -46.51 -29.78
CA VAL A 584 -24.68 -45.53 -30.65
C VAL A 584 -23.22 -45.31 -30.19
N PRO A 585 -22.24 -45.25 -31.08
CA PRO A 585 -20.86 -44.96 -30.70
C PRO A 585 -20.68 -43.64 -29.95
N ALA A 586 -20.01 -43.69 -28.80
CA ALA A 586 -19.56 -42.52 -28.06
C ALA A 586 -18.40 -41.79 -28.78
N LEU A 587 -18.15 -40.55 -28.40
CA LEU A 587 -17.01 -39.79 -28.92
C LEU A 587 -15.68 -40.47 -28.52
N HIS A 588 -14.86 -40.78 -29.52
CA HIS A 588 -13.61 -41.55 -29.40
C HIS A 588 -13.76 -43.02 -28.93
N GLU A 589 -14.91 -43.69 -29.17
CA GLU A 589 -15.10 -45.11 -28.84
C GLU A 589 -14.06 -46.05 -29.48
N ALA A 590 -13.63 -47.08 -28.72
CA ALA A 590 -12.53 -47.98 -29.10
C ALA A 590 -12.94 -49.13 -30.02
N ASN A 591 -14.15 -49.69 -29.88
CA ASN A 591 -14.68 -50.75 -30.73
C ASN A 591 -16.15 -50.48 -31.08
N LEU A 592 -16.52 -50.64 -32.36
CA LEU A 592 -17.82 -50.27 -32.91
C LEU A 592 -18.67 -51.47 -33.35
N THR A 593 -18.20 -52.70 -33.08
CA THR A 593 -18.70 -53.95 -33.70
C THR A 593 -19.57 -54.80 -32.77
N ASN A 594 -19.76 -54.33 -31.54
CA ASN A 594 -20.15 -55.10 -30.36
C ASN A 594 -21.41 -54.53 -29.68
N ASN A 595 -22.20 -53.78 -30.44
CA ASN A 595 -23.19 -52.85 -29.90
C ASN A 595 -24.67 -53.28 -30.12
N ASP A 596 -24.98 -54.44 -30.73
CA ASP A 596 -26.36 -54.84 -31.11
C ASP A 596 -26.89 -56.21 -30.60
N ALA A 597 -28.24 -56.36 -30.48
CA ALA A 597 -28.98 -57.59 -30.10
C ALA A 597 -30.45 -57.60 -30.63
N ARG A 598 -31.15 -58.75 -30.75
CA ARG A 598 -32.46 -58.90 -31.48
C ARG A 598 -33.44 -60.00 -30.92
N VAL A 599 -34.79 -59.85 -31.05
CA VAL A 599 -35.87 -60.78 -30.56
C VAL A 599 -37.28 -60.51 -31.18
N ASP A 600 -38.29 -61.44 -31.14
CA ASP A 600 -39.63 -61.33 -31.82
C ASP A 600 -40.88 -61.55 -30.86
N VAL A 601 -42.09 -60.98 -31.13
CA VAL A 601 -43.32 -60.93 -30.23
C VAL A 601 -44.71 -60.83 -30.97
N PHE A 602 -45.89 -61.12 -30.34
CA PHE A 602 -47.30 -61.08 -30.90
C PHE A 602 -48.42 -60.41 -30.03
N VAL A 603 -49.55 -59.88 -30.58
CA VAL A 603 -50.52 -58.93 -29.91
C VAL A 603 -52.05 -59.21 -30.11
N ARG A 604 -52.98 -58.80 -29.20
CA ARG A 604 -54.47 -59.11 -29.18
C ARG A 604 -55.38 -58.02 -28.52
N ARG A 605 -56.64 -57.72 -28.92
CA ARG A 605 -57.46 -56.54 -28.44
C ARG A 605 -58.79 -56.82 -27.69
N PHE A 606 -59.23 -55.92 -26.78
CA PHE A 606 -60.61 -55.74 -26.24
C PHE A 606 -61.00 -54.22 -26.08
N GLY A 607 -62.24 -53.82 -25.71
CA GLY A 607 -62.65 -52.40 -25.48
C GLY A 607 -64.13 -52.11 -25.05
N LEU A 608 -64.39 -50.94 -24.44
CA LEU A 608 -65.70 -50.36 -24.03
C LEU A 608 -65.72 -48.83 -24.31
N GLU A 609 -66.77 -48.06 -23.95
CA GLU A 609 -66.86 -46.58 -24.13
C GLU A 609 -67.78 -45.91 -23.06
N LEU A 610 -67.48 -44.68 -22.59
CA LEU A 610 -68.22 -43.98 -21.50
C LEU A 610 -68.45 -42.47 -21.74
N TRP A 611 -69.49 -41.86 -21.13
CA TRP A 611 -69.67 -40.39 -21.04
C TRP A 611 -70.57 -39.93 -19.87
N ALA A 612 -70.58 -38.63 -19.54
CA ALA A 612 -71.34 -38.03 -18.42
C ALA A 612 -72.07 -36.72 -18.77
N ASP A 613 -72.92 -36.24 -17.86
CA ASP A 613 -73.58 -34.93 -17.95
C ASP A 613 -72.66 -33.74 -17.62
N ARG A 614 -71.76 -33.91 -16.63
CA ARG A 614 -70.68 -32.99 -16.27
C ARG A 614 -69.45 -33.76 -15.81
N ALA A 615 -68.26 -33.16 -15.97
CA ALA A 615 -66.98 -33.76 -15.58
C ALA A 615 -66.34 -33.15 -14.32
N ALA A 616 -66.71 -31.93 -13.91
CA ALA A 616 -66.08 -31.22 -12.80
C ALA A 616 -67.06 -30.34 -12.00
N LEU A 617 -66.85 -30.28 -10.68
CA LEU A 617 -67.51 -29.40 -9.69
C LEU A 617 -66.49 -29.00 -8.61
N SER A 618 -66.85 -28.11 -7.69
CA SER A 618 -65.95 -27.59 -6.64
C SER A 618 -66.68 -27.28 -5.33
N CYS A 619 -65.97 -27.33 -4.20
CA CYS A 619 -66.53 -27.00 -2.88
C CYS A 619 -65.49 -26.36 -1.93
N LEU A 620 -65.96 -25.83 -0.81
CA LEU A 620 -65.10 -25.51 0.33
C LEU A 620 -64.75 -26.81 1.10
N PRO A 621 -63.71 -26.83 1.96
CA PRO A 621 -63.52 -27.91 2.91
C PRO A 621 -64.83 -28.19 3.68
N GLY A 622 -65.29 -29.44 3.68
CA GLY A 622 -66.59 -29.86 4.23
C GLY A 622 -67.81 -29.86 3.28
N GLY A 623 -67.69 -29.45 2.02
CA GLY A 623 -68.82 -29.32 1.07
C GLY A 623 -69.12 -30.54 0.16
N THR A 624 -70.17 -30.47 -0.68
CA THR A 624 -70.71 -31.62 -1.46
C THR A 624 -71.08 -31.31 -2.93
N ALA A 625 -71.17 -32.36 -3.79
CA ALA A 625 -71.39 -32.28 -5.26
C ALA A 625 -71.92 -33.62 -5.89
N GLY A 626 -72.28 -33.67 -7.20
CA GLY A 626 -72.78 -34.89 -7.87
C GLY A 626 -72.98 -34.84 -9.41
N PHE A 627 -73.18 -36.01 -10.07
CA PHE A 627 -73.06 -36.25 -11.53
C PHE A 627 -73.94 -37.42 -12.08
N ASN A 628 -74.02 -37.61 -13.41
CA ASN A 628 -74.65 -38.77 -14.10
C ASN A 628 -73.77 -39.33 -15.24
N VAL A 629 -73.79 -40.65 -15.50
CA VAL A 629 -72.83 -41.40 -16.36
C VAL A 629 -73.48 -42.50 -17.24
N THR A 630 -72.96 -42.78 -18.44
CA THR A 630 -73.42 -43.78 -19.42
C THR A 630 -72.27 -44.65 -19.97
N VAL A 631 -72.56 -45.87 -20.42
CA VAL A 631 -71.62 -46.98 -20.74
C VAL A 631 -71.91 -47.61 -22.12
N ARG A 632 -70.91 -48.15 -22.83
CA ARG A 632 -71.00 -48.86 -24.14
C ARG A 632 -69.89 -49.92 -24.35
N SER A 633 -70.01 -50.83 -25.34
CA SER A 633 -69.04 -51.91 -25.66
C SER A 633 -68.37 -51.83 -27.04
N LEU A 634 -67.07 -52.19 -27.15
CA LEU A 634 -66.22 -52.13 -28.37
C LEU A 634 -65.31 -53.37 -28.62
N SER A 635 -65.34 -54.41 -27.78
CA SER A 635 -64.44 -55.58 -27.84
C SER A 635 -64.52 -56.37 -29.15
N ASN A 636 -63.41 -57.02 -29.56
CA ASN A 636 -63.41 -57.95 -30.72
C ASN A 636 -63.90 -59.38 -30.36
N THR A 637 -64.42 -59.55 -29.14
CA THR A 637 -65.17 -60.70 -28.59
C THR A 637 -66.30 -60.17 -27.68
N ALA A 638 -67.25 -61.01 -27.26
CA ALA A 638 -68.40 -60.61 -26.41
C ALA A 638 -68.05 -60.46 -24.91
N GLU A 639 -68.88 -59.71 -24.14
CA GLU A 639 -68.52 -59.22 -22.79
C GLU A 639 -69.71 -58.94 -21.84
N ALA A 640 -69.48 -58.98 -20.52
CA ALA A 640 -70.43 -58.64 -19.45
C ALA A 640 -69.89 -57.47 -18.61
N VAL A 641 -70.71 -56.55 -18.05
CA VAL A 641 -70.18 -55.30 -17.43
C VAL A 641 -70.66 -55.06 -15.98
N ALA A 642 -69.75 -54.69 -15.09
CA ALA A 642 -70.06 -54.22 -13.72
C ALA A 642 -69.47 -52.83 -13.45
N VAL A 643 -70.27 -51.91 -12.91
CA VAL A 643 -69.85 -50.54 -12.58
C VAL A 643 -69.63 -50.33 -11.09
N ARG A 644 -68.74 -49.39 -10.75
CA ARG A 644 -68.41 -48.98 -9.38
C ARG A 644 -67.72 -47.61 -9.37
N LEU A 645 -67.70 -46.94 -8.23
CA LEU A 645 -66.75 -45.84 -8.03
C LEU A 645 -65.35 -46.38 -7.69
N SER A 646 -64.33 -45.57 -7.95
CA SER A 646 -63.06 -45.62 -7.24
C SER A 646 -63.27 -45.61 -5.72
N PRO A 647 -62.41 -46.27 -4.92
CA PRO A 647 -62.43 -46.16 -3.46
C PRO A 647 -62.47 -44.70 -3.01
N VAL A 648 -63.27 -44.43 -1.99
CA VAL A 648 -63.40 -43.11 -1.36
C VAL A 648 -62.07 -42.76 -0.66
N PRO A 649 -61.43 -41.62 -0.97
CA PRO A 649 -60.14 -41.26 -0.38
C PRO A 649 -60.30 -40.70 1.04
N GLY A 650 -59.67 -41.35 2.02
CA GLY A 650 -59.54 -40.82 3.39
C GLY A 650 -60.90 -40.50 4.04
N PHE A 651 -61.14 -39.20 4.30
CA PHE A 651 -62.33 -38.68 4.97
C PHE A 651 -63.40 -38.10 4.00
N TRP A 652 -63.24 -38.27 2.68
CA TRP A 652 -64.29 -37.93 1.71
C TRP A 652 -65.48 -38.93 1.84
N SER A 653 -66.56 -38.71 1.10
CA SER A 653 -67.65 -39.72 0.96
C SER A 653 -68.35 -39.64 -0.39
N GLY A 654 -68.85 -40.77 -0.93
CA GLY A 654 -69.58 -40.80 -2.21
C GLY A 654 -70.21 -42.15 -2.56
N SER A 655 -71.12 -42.17 -3.54
CA SER A 655 -71.97 -43.32 -3.89
C SER A 655 -72.41 -43.33 -5.36
N VAL A 656 -72.91 -44.49 -5.86
CA VAL A 656 -73.34 -44.72 -7.26
C VAL A 656 -74.53 -45.70 -7.34
N GLU A 657 -75.41 -45.54 -8.33
CA GLU A 657 -76.50 -46.50 -8.63
C GLU A 657 -76.91 -46.43 -10.12
N PRO A 658 -77.36 -47.54 -10.77
CA PRO A 658 -77.24 -48.96 -10.38
C PRO A 658 -75.84 -49.53 -10.71
N GLU A 659 -75.59 -50.82 -10.49
CA GLU A 659 -74.22 -51.39 -10.51
C GLU A 659 -73.85 -52.38 -11.65
N ARG A 660 -74.75 -52.91 -12.51
CA ARG A 660 -74.36 -53.95 -13.53
C ARG A 660 -75.18 -53.94 -14.83
N ALA A 661 -74.59 -54.49 -15.91
CA ALA A 661 -75.16 -54.66 -17.26
C ALA A 661 -74.50 -55.86 -18.04
N GLN A 662 -74.97 -56.16 -19.26
CA GLN A 662 -74.44 -57.23 -20.14
C GLN A 662 -74.44 -56.75 -21.60
N LEU A 663 -73.30 -56.80 -22.30
CA LEU A 663 -73.12 -56.08 -23.58
C LEU A 663 -72.47 -56.94 -24.69
N GLU A 664 -73.27 -57.29 -25.71
CA GLU A 664 -72.71 -57.71 -27.01
C GLU A 664 -71.85 -56.60 -27.64
N PRO A 665 -70.92 -56.90 -28.56
CA PRO A 665 -70.08 -55.90 -29.24
C PRO A 665 -70.89 -54.75 -29.85
N GLY A 666 -70.94 -53.60 -29.16
CA GLY A 666 -71.62 -52.36 -29.59
C GLY A 666 -72.71 -51.75 -28.69
N ALA A 667 -73.20 -52.44 -27.64
CA ALA A 667 -74.40 -52.05 -26.82
C ALA A 667 -74.12 -51.20 -25.53
N SER A 668 -75.14 -50.68 -24.80
CA SER A 668 -75.02 -49.61 -23.75
C SER A 668 -75.94 -49.61 -22.48
N SER A 669 -75.60 -48.86 -21.40
CA SER A 669 -76.38 -48.64 -20.13
C SER A 669 -76.08 -47.30 -19.36
N CYS A 670 -76.85 -46.88 -18.31
CA CYS A 670 -76.75 -45.54 -17.63
C CYS A 670 -76.94 -45.53 -16.07
N HIS A 671 -76.32 -44.56 -15.35
CA HIS A 671 -76.06 -44.54 -13.89
C HIS A 671 -75.90 -43.10 -13.26
N THR A 672 -75.94 -42.92 -11.93
CA THR A 672 -75.88 -41.61 -11.19
C THR A 672 -74.88 -41.62 -9.99
N VAL A 673 -74.29 -40.47 -9.60
CA VAL A 673 -73.15 -40.36 -8.64
C VAL A 673 -73.22 -39.13 -7.68
N THR A 674 -72.75 -39.25 -6.42
CA THR A 674 -72.67 -38.15 -5.40
C THR A 674 -71.35 -38.15 -4.61
N VAL A 675 -70.88 -36.98 -4.11
CA VAL A 675 -69.55 -36.74 -3.48
C VAL A 675 -69.58 -35.69 -2.34
N SER A 676 -68.74 -35.84 -1.29
CA SER A 676 -68.49 -34.86 -0.20
C SER A 676 -67.02 -34.79 0.24
N ALA A 677 -66.52 -33.60 0.65
CA ALA A 677 -65.13 -33.31 1.03
C ALA A 677 -64.88 -33.19 2.56
N PRO A 678 -63.64 -33.44 3.06
CA PRO A 678 -63.24 -33.27 4.46
C PRO A 678 -63.13 -31.80 4.92
N GLU A 679 -63.23 -31.57 6.23
CA GLU A 679 -63.03 -30.26 6.86
C GLU A 679 -61.56 -29.77 6.82
N LEU A 680 -60.59 -30.68 6.84
CA LEU A 680 -59.15 -30.38 6.84
C LEU A 680 -58.51 -30.53 5.45
N ALA A 681 -59.31 -30.47 4.38
CA ALA A 681 -58.82 -30.63 3.01
C ALA A 681 -57.99 -29.43 2.55
N LEU A 682 -56.93 -29.71 1.80
CA LEU A 682 -55.96 -28.74 1.29
C LEU A 682 -56.48 -27.98 0.05
N ALA A 683 -55.82 -26.87 -0.30
CA ALA A 683 -56.10 -26.12 -1.52
C ALA A 683 -55.80 -26.98 -2.74
N GLY A 684 -56.81 -27.21 -3.59
CA GLY A 684 -56.68 -28.13 -4.72
C GLY A 684 -56.73 -29.61 -4.32
N ASP A 685 -57.04 -29.96 -3.06
CA ASP A 685 -57.41 -31.34 -2.73
C ASP A 685 -58.62 -31.71 -3.57
N ARG A 686 -58.46 -32.77 -4.36
CA ARG A 686 -59.37 -33.07 -5.46
C ARG A 686 -59.62 -34.55 -5.50
N TRP A 687 -60.88 -34.94 -5.29
CA TRP A 687 -61.27 -36.30 -5.60
C TRP A 687 -61.62 -36.37 -7.10
N ASP A 688 -60.61 -36.71 -7.91
CA ASP A 688 -60.80 -37.28 -9.24
C ASP A 688 -61.35 -38.70 -9.11
N LEU A 689 -62.64 -38.80 -8.77
CA LEU A 689 -63.32 -40.08 -8.72
C LEU A 689 -63.43 -40.69 -10.12
N ARG A 690 -63.22 -42.00 -10.17
CA ARG A 690 -63.40 -42.77 -11.40
C ARG A 690 -64.70 -43.52 -11.30
N PHE A 691 -65.66 -43.17 -12.15
CA PHE A 691 -66.75 -44.07 -12.47
C PHE A 691 -66.16 -45.17 -13.37
N ARG A 692 -66.01 -46.37 -12.83
CA ARG A 692 -65.39 -47.52 -13.51
C ARG A 692 -66.47 -48.44 -14.04
N ALA A 693 -66.32 -48.92 -15.27
CA ALA A 693 -67.15 -49.96 -15.87
C ALA A 693 -66.25 -51.11 -16.35
N GLU A 694 -66.42 -52.29 -15.76
CA GLU A 694 -65.55 -53.45 -15.98
C GLU A 694 -66.23 -54.54 -16.80
N GLY A 695 -65.73 -54.71 -18.02
CA GLY A 695 -65.86 -55.88 -18.86
C GLY A 695 -65.26 -57.13 -18.21
N LEU A 696 -66.12 -58.00 -17.68
CA LEU A 696 -65.79 -59.21 -16.92
C LEU A 696 -65.28 -60.38 -17.81
N THR A 697 -64.92 -60.14 -19.08
CA THR A 697 -64.61 -61.21 -20.05
C THR A 697 -63.32 -60.96 -20.81
N GLY A 698 -63.13 -59.77 -21.37
CA GLY A 698 -61.84 -59.26 -21.85
C GLY A 698 -61.02 -58.59 -20.75
N GLY A 699 -61.61 -58.32 -19.59
CA GLY A 699 -61.00 -57.56 -18.50
C GLY A 699 -61.00 -56.05 -18.77
N VAL A 700 -61.89 -55.56 -19.64
CA VAL A 700 -61.88 -54.17 -20.09
C VAL A 700 -62.39 -53.26 -18.99
N LEU A 701 -61.51 -52.45 -18.42
CA LEU A 701 -61.89 -51.43 -17.47
C LEU A 701 -61.88 -50.07 -18.17
N GLU A 702 -63.06 -49.57 -18.54
CA GLU A 702 -63.20 -48.16 -18.91
C GLU A 702 -63.51 -47.32 -17.68
N GLU A 703 -62.96 -46.11 -17.63
CA GLU A 703 -63.06 -45.25 -16.45
C GLU A 703 -63.27 -43.77 -16.78
N LEU A 704 -64.49 -43.30 -16.55
CA LEU A 704 -64.81 -41.90 -16.69
C LEU A 704 -64.35 -41.13 -15.46
N ALA A 705 -63.52 -40.11 -15.70
CA ALA A 705 -63.13 -39.16 -14.67
C ALA A 705 -64.28 -38.18 -14.40
N LEU A 706 -64.63 -38.05 -13.13
CA LEU A 706 -65.41 -36.95 -12.58
C LEU A 706 -64.54 -36.32 -11.49
N SER A 707 -64.67 -35.02 -11.21
CA SER A 707 -63.79 -34.35 -10.24
C SER A 707 -64.52 -33.38 -9.33
N VAL A 708 -64.20 -33.41 -8.04
CA VAL A 708 -64.61 -32.40 -7.06
C VAL A 708 -63.38 -31.83 -6.38
N GLU A 709 -63.19 -30.52 -6.51
CA GLU A 709 -61.97 -29.81 -6.07
C GLU A 709 -62.25 -28.85 -4.90
N VAL A 710 -61.31 -28.79 -3.94
CA VAL A 710 -61.41 -27.98 -2.73
C VAL A 710 -60.73 -26.62 -2.91
N LEU A 711 -61.46 -25.56 -2.56
CA LEU A 711 -61.01 -24.17 -2.70
C LEU A 711 -59.94 -23.76 -1.64
N PRO A 712 -59.05 -22.80 -1.99
CA PRO A 712 -57.97 -22.35 -1.12
C PRO A 712 -58.41 -21.46 0.05
N VAL A 713 -57.63 -21.51 1.13
CA VAL A 713 -57.69 -20.64 2.32
C VAL A 713 -56.26 -20.24 2.70
N ARG A 714 -56.00 -18.96 2.98
CA ARG A 714 -54.67 -18.45 3.38
C ARG A 714 -54.59 -18.05 4.86
N SER A 715 -53.38 -18.11 5.41
CA SER A 715 -53.02 -17.57 6.73
C SER A 715 -51.49 -17.65 6.91
N VAL A 716 -50.90 -16.74 7.67
CA VAL A 716 -49.44 -16.64 7.89
C VAL A 716 -49.13 -16.27 9.34
N GLN A 717 -48.00 -16.76 9.86
CA GLN A 717 -47.46 -16.44 11.19
C GLN A 717 -45.99 -15.99 11.08
N LEU A 718 -45.57 -15.07 11.93
CA LEU A 718 -44.19 -14.57 12.02
C LEU A 718 -43.53 -14.90 13.37
N GLY A 719 -42.20 -14.92 13.38
CA GLY A 719 -41.34 -14.90 14.58
C GLY A 719 -39.91 -14.43 14.21
N CYS A 720 -39.16 -13.83 15.14
CA CYS A 720 -37.83 -13.29 14.86
C CYS A 720 -36.81 -13.68 15.93
N ASP A 721 -35.55 -13.84 15.53
CA ASP A 721 -34.42 -14.19 16.40
C ASP A 721 -33.13 -13.44 15.97
N PRO A 722 -32.51 -12.60 16.81
CA PRO A 722 -33.06 -12.08 18.06
C PRO A 722 -34.30 -11.19 17.82
N GLY A 723 -34.97 -10.76 18.88
CA GLY A 723 -36.02 -9.72 18.82
C GLY A 723 -35.49 -8.30 19.06
N GLU A 724 -34.30 -8.18 19.64
CA GLU A 724 -33.66 -6.93 20.08
C GLU A 724 -32.22 -6.89 19.52
N GLY A 725 -31.73 -5.70 19.18
CA GLY A 725 -30.39 -5.50 18.62
C GLY A 725 -29.80 -4.14 18.97
N VAL A 726 -28.49 -4.00 18.82
CA VAL A 726 -27.75 -2.77 19.14
C VAL A 726 -26.86 -2.40 17.97
N ALA A 727 -26.87 -1.13 17.56
CA ALA A 727 -26.06 -0.64 16.43
C ALA A 727 -25.57 0.80 16.64
N LEU A 728 -24.36 1.12 16.16
CA LEU A 728 -23.89 2.50 16.07
C LEU A 728 -24.69 3.27 14.99
N PRO A 729 -24.76 4.61 15.05
CA PRO A 729 -25.27 5.42 13.94
C PRO A 729 -24.57 5.06 12.62
N GLY A 730 -25.35 4.85 11.55
CA GLY A 730 -24.88 4.41 10.23
C GLY A 730 -24.58 2.90 10.10
N GLU A 731 -24.45 2.17 11.21
CA GLU A 731 -24.14 0.73 11.23
C GLU A 731 -25.38 -0.17 11.36
N ASN A 732 -25.24 -1.46 11.03
CA ASN A 732 -26.38 -2.37 10.84
C ASN A 732 -26.56 -3.38 11.99
N ALA A 733 -27.67 -3.27 12.74
CA ALA A 733 -28.23 -4.39 13.48
C ALA A 733 -28.77 -5.45 12.50
N SER A 734 -28.70 -6.73 12.85
CA SER A 734 -29.09 -7.85 11.96
C SER A 734 -30.02 -8.86 12.67
N PHE A 735 -31.11 -9.22 12.02
CA PHE A 735 -32.21 -10.00 12.57
C PHE A 735 -32.64 -11.14 11.63
N LYS A 736 -32.98 -12.32 12.16
CA LYS A 736 -33.49 -13.45 11.37
C LYS A 736 -35.02 -13.52 11.48
N LEU A 737 -35.70 -12.91 10.52
CA LEU A 737 -37.16 -12.93 10.44
C LEU A 737 -37.64 -14.25 9.81
N SER A 738 -38.47 -15.00 10.53
CA SER A 738 -39.06 -16.26 10.08
C SER A 738 -40.56 -16.13 9.84
N ALA A 739 -41.05 -16.78 8.79
CA ALA A 739 -42.47 -16.88 8.45
C ALA A 739 -42.91 -18.34 8.37
N ARG A 740 -44.19 -18.59 8.65
CA ARG A 740 -44.84 -19.90 8.57
C ARG A 740 -46.20 -19.79 7.88
N ASN A 741 -46.47 -20.66 6.92
CA ASN A 741 -47.77 -20.78 6.26
C ASN A 741 -48.74 -21.59 7.15
N LEU A 742 -49.90 -21.01 7.44
CA LEU A 742 -51.02 -21.60 8.21
C LEU A 742 -52.31 -21.73 7.37
N GLY A 743 -52.30 -21.36 6.10
CA GLY A 743 -53.38 -21.65 5.15
C GLY A 743 -53.46 -23.15 4.83
N ASN A 744 -54.38 -23.56 3.96
CA ASN A 744 -54.54 -24.97 3.56
C ASN A 744 -53.71 -25.36 2.30
N GLY A 745 -52.75 -24.56 1.84
CA GLY A 745 -51.93 -24.94 0.68
C GLY A 745 -50.75 -23.99 0.38
N PRO A 746 -49.89 -24.33 -0.60
CA PRO A 746 -48.67 -23.57 -0.92
C PRO A 746 -48.94 -22.11 -1.26
N ASP A 747 -48.13 -21.21 -0.70
CA ASP A 747 -48.38 -19.76 -0.68
C ASP A 747 -47.09 -18.96 -0.87
N THR A 748 -47.19 -17.78 -1.47
CA THR A 748 -46.09 -16.83 -1.63
C THR A 748 -46.22 -15.76 -0.54
N ILE A 749 -45.16 -15.57 0.24
CA ILE A 749 -45.11 -14.66 1.38
C ILE A 749 -44.14 -13.53 1.06
N ASP A 750 -44.67 -12.33 0.83
CA ASP A 750 -43.90 -11.11 0.59
C ASP A 750 -43.59 -10.37 1.90
N PHE A 751 -42.36 -9.87 2.02
CA PHE A 751 -41.85 -9.19 3.21
C PHE A 751 -41.70 -7.69 2.98
N SER A 752 -42.15 -6.91 3.97
CA SER A 752 -41.97 -5.46 4.02
C SER A 752 -41.65 -5.00 5.45
N ALA A 753 -41.18 -3.76 5.58
CA ALA A 753 -40.94 -3.12 6.86
C ALA A 753 -41.49 -1.69 6.87
N SER A 754 -41.89 -1.22 8.05
CA SER A 754 -42.14 0.17 8.35
C SER A 754 -41.18 0.61 9.45
N ALA A 755 -40.48 1.72 9.22
CA ALA A 755 -39.45 2.28 10.10
C ALA A 755 -39.70 3.78 10.33
N PRO A 756 -39.17 4.38 11.41
CA PRO A 756 -39.15 5.82 11.60
C PRO A 756 -38.39 6.55 10.48
N GLU A 757 -38.64 7.86 10.34
CA GLU A 757 -37.90 8.69 9.38
C GLU A 757 -36.38 8.65 9.65
N GLY A 758 -35.59 8.55 8.59
CA GLY A 758 -34.13 8.40 8.65
C GLY A 758 -33.61 6.98 8.91
N TRP A 759 -34.42 6.05 9.43
CA TRP A 759 -34.00 4.68 9.71
C TRP A 759 -34.05 3.80 8.44
N ALA A 760 -32.95 3.14 8.11
CA ALA A 760 -32.84 2.30 6.93
C ALA A 760 -33.12 0.82 7.27
N VAL A 761 -33.95 0.16 6.46
CA VAL A 761 -34.22 -1.28 6.58
C VAL A 761 -34.00 -1.98 5.24
N SER A 762 -33.25 -3.08 5.26
CA SER A 762 -32.99 -3.93 4.09
C SER A 762 -33.23 -5.40 4.41
N PHE A 763 -33.50 -6.18 3.36
CA PHE A 763 -33.77 -7.61 3.41
C PHE A 763 -32.85 -8.30 2.40
N ASP A 764 -32.28 -9.46 2.74
CA ASP A 764 -31.56 -10.29 1.76
C ASP A 764 -32.51 -10.89 0.71
N ARG A 765 -33.77 -11.17 1.09
CA ARG A 765 -34.86 -11.61 0.23
C ARG A 765 -36.18 -10.96 0.66
N ARG A 766 -36.96 -10.48 -0.31
CA ARG A 766 -38.27 -9.85 -0.08
C ARG A 766 -39.47 -10.76 -0.32
N SER A 767 -39.27 -12.01 -0.72
CA SER A 767 -40.35 -12.98 -0.97
C SER A 767 -39.87 -14.41 -0.73
N LEU A 768 -40.75 -15.29 -0.25
CA LEU A 768 -40.52 -16.72 -0.09
C LEU A 768 -41.78 -17.53 -0.42
N GLU A 769 -41.62 -18.65 -1.13
CA GLU A 769 -42.69 -19.64 -1.31
C GLU A 769 -42.67 -20.66 -0.16
N LEU A 770 -43.79 -20.86 0.51
CA LEU A 770 -43.96 -21.77 1.65
C LEU A 770 -45.08 -22.78 1.39
N GLY A 771 -44.75 -24.07 1.43
CA GLY A 771 -45.73 -25.16 1.45
C GLY A 771 -46.60 -25.17 2.72
N TYR A 772 -47.69 -25.94 2.70
CA TYR A 772 -48.61 -26.12 3.83
C TYR A 772 -47.86 -26.41 5.15
N GLY A 773 -48.12 -25.60 6.19
CA GLY A 773 -47.54 -25.76 7.53
C GLY A 773 -46.03 -25.48 7.64
N GLY A 774 -45.35 -25.18 6.53
CA GLY A 774 -43.90 -25.01 6.44
C GLY A 774 -43.42 -23.61 6.83
N SER A 775 -42.14 -23.53 7.20
CA SER A 775 -41.49 -22.30 7.66
C SER A 775 -40.12 -22.09 7.02
N ALA A 776 -39.75 -20.83 6.77
CA ALA A 776 -38.40 -20.43 6.39
C ALA A 776 -38.10 -19.01 6.91
N ALA A 777 -36.89 -18.50 6.69
CA ALA A 777 -36.45 -17.20 7.23
C ALA A 777 -35.60 -16.39 6.24
N VAL A 778 -35.61 -15.07 6.44
CA VAL A 778 -34.83 -14.05 5.72
C VAL A 778 -33.97 -13.26 6.72
N LEU A 779 -32.87 -12.67 6.24
CA LEU A 779 -32.04 -11.77 7.02
C LEU A 779 -32.49 -10.33 6.80
N VAL A 780 -32.93 -9.68 7.88
CA VAL A 780 -33.28 -8.26 7.91
C VAL A 780 -32.12 -7.49 8.53
N LYS A 781 -31.74 -6.36 7.94
CA LYS A 781 -30.78 -5.42 8.52
C LYS A 781 -31.43 -4.06 8.75
N VAL A 782 -31.14 -3.47 9.89
CA VAL A 782 -31.67 -2.16 10.32
C VAL A 782 -30.49 -1.27 10.70
N ALA A 783 -30.42 -0.07 10.14
CA ALA A 783 -29.41 0.94 10.51
C ALA A 783 -30.07 2.21 11.06
N PRO A 784 -29.62 2.73 12.22
CA PRO A 784 -29.97 4.08 12.68
C PRO A 784 -29.34 5.14 11.76
N PRO A 785 -29.96 6.31 11.58
CA PRO A 785 -29.33 7.43 10.88
C PRO A 785 -28.09 7.94 11.63
N ASP A 786 -27.14 8.52 10.90
CA ASP A 786 -25.83 8.99 11.41
C ASP A 786 -25.90 9.98 12.61
N HIS A 787 -27.07 10.59 12.84
CA HIS A 787 -27.34 11.56 13.90
C HIS A 787 -28.24 11.01 15.03
N ALA A 788 -28.53 9.70 15.04
CA ALA A 788 -29.36 9.06 16.07
C ALA A 788 -28.68 9.08 17.45
N LEU A 789 -29.46 9.33 18.51
CA LEU A 789 -28.92 9.61 19.84
C LEU A 789 -28.61 8.31 20.60
N ALA A 790 -27.56 8.29 21.41
CA ALA A 790 -27.20 7.14 22.22
C ALA A 790 -28.32 6.76 23.21
N GLY A 791 -28.64 5.46 23.29
CA GLY A 791 -29.77 4.96 24.07
C GLY A 791 -31.15 5.22 23.44
N GLU A 792 -31.22 5.77 22.23
CA GLU A 792 -32.46 5.83 21.46
C GLU A 792 -32.88 4.42 21.05
N VAL A 793 -34.04 3.96 21.54
CA VAL A 793 -34.66 2.70 21.12
C VAL A 793 -35.76 2.96 20.10
N ARG A 794 -35.78 2.20 19.00
CA ARG A 794 -36.83 2.24 17.98
C ARG A 794 -37.32 0.85 17.60
N ASP A 795 -38.64 0.72 17.54
CA ASP A 795 -39.31 -0.47 17.05
C ASP A 795 -39.51 -0.38 15.54
N ILE A 796 -39.01 -1.39 14.81
CA ILE A 796 -39.22 -1.57 13.38
C ILE A 796 -40.31 -2.61 13.18
N SER A 797 -41.41 -2.23 12.54
CA SER A 797 -42.49 -3.17 12.24
C SER A 797 -42.14 -3.96 10.99
N LEU A 798 -42.11 -5.30 11.10
CA LEU A 798 -41.84 -6.24 10.03
C LEU A 798 -43.13 -6.99 9.68
N VAL A 799 -43.50 -6.98 8.41
CA VAL A 799 -44.79 -7.50 7.91
C VAL A 799 -44.54 -8.56 6.85
N ALA A 800 -45.30 -9.66 6.92
CA ALA A 800 -45.37 -10.71 5.93
C ALA A 800 -46.80 -10.82 5.38
N THR A 801 -46.94 -10.85 4.06
CA THR A 801 -48.23 -10.82 3.36
C THR A 801 -48.35 -12.00 2.40
N SER A 802 -49.46 -12.74 2.52
CA SER A 802 -49.87 -13.85 1.65
C SER A 802 -50.26 -13.37 0.24
N SER A 803 -50.24 -14.30 -0.72
CA SER A 803 -50.70 -14.08 -2.09
C SER A 803 -52.15 -13.57 -2.25
N ASP A 804 -53.01 -13.70 -1.23
CA ASP A 804 -54.38 -13.13 -1.23
C ASP A 804 -54.53 -11.81 -0.45
N GLY A 805 -53.45 -11.30 0.15
CA GLY A 805 -53.43 -10.10 0.99
C GLY A 805 -53.55 -10.36 2.50
N THR A 806 -53.76 -11.60 2.94
CA THR A 806 -53.76 -11.96 4.37
C THR A 806 -52.36 -11.74 4.97
N ALA A 807 -52.25 -10.91 6.00
CA ALA A 807 -50.95 -10.48 6.54
C ALA A 807 -50.77 -10.74 8.05
N ALA A 808 -49.52 -10.91 8.47
CA ALA A 808 -49.09 -10.92 9.87
C ALA A 808 -47.91 -9.96 10.07
N SER A 809 -47.78 -9.41 11.27
CA SER A 809 -46.76 -8.42 11.63
C SER A 809 -46.16 -8.69 13.00
N LEU A 810 -44.87 -8.38 13.17
CA LEU A 810 -44.21 -8.24 14.47
C LEU A 810 -43.37 -6.96 14.51
N SER A 811 -42.75 -6.66 15.65
CA SER A 811 -41.74 -5.61 15.77
C SER A 811 -40.41 -6.20 16.24
N VAL A 812 -39.30 -5.59 15.82
CA VAL A 812 -37.97 -5.76 16.42
C VAL A 812 -37.45 -4.43 16.92
N SER A 813 -36.78 -4.41 18.06
CA SER A 813 -36.28 -3.18 18.68
C SER A 813 -34.78 -3.01 18.42
N VAL A 814 -34.36 -1.82 18.00
CA VAL A 814 -32.93 -1.46 17.90
C VAL A 814 -32.61 -0.33 18.88
N GLU A 815 -31.61 -0.55 19.73
CA GLU A 815 -30.98 0.48 20.54
C GLU A 815 -29.77 1.08 19.80
N VAL A 816 -29.66 2.39 19.83
CA VAL A 816 -28.53 3.13 19.26
C VAL A 816 -27.37 3.15 20.26
N ALA A 817 -26.25 2.55 19.87
CA ALA A 817 -25.03 2.49 20.66
C ALA A 817 -24.40 3.88 20.86
N GLN A 818 -23.75 4.04 22.02
CA GLN A 818 -22.95 5.22 22.33
C GLN A 818 -21.65 5.24 21.52
N SER A 819 -21.43 6.34 20.81
CA SER A 819 -20.18 6.74 20.18
C SER A 819 -19.63 7.98 20.87
N TYR A 820 -18.32 8.01 21.14
CA TYR A 820 -17.65 9.12 21.81
C TYR A 820 -16.67 9.81 20.86
N GLY A 821 -16.60 11.14 20.97
CA GLY A 821 -15.65 11.96 20.23
C GLY A 821 -15.83 13.43 20.58
N PHE A 822 -14.78 14.23 20.41
CA PHE A 822 -14.83 15.67 20.62
C PHE A 822 -13.78 16.39 19.78
N ALA A 823 -13.85 17.71 19.76
CA ALA A 823 -12.76 18.59 19.34
C ALA A 823 -12.74 19.83 20.23
N CYS A 824 -11.56 20.40 20.47
CA CYS A 824 -11.43 21.73 21.07
C CYS A 824 -10.53 22.67 20.26
N SER A 825 -10.64 23.98 20.49
CA SER A 825 -9.86 25.00 19.78
C SER A 825 -9.80 26.32 20.57
N LEU A 826 -8.81 27.16 20.27
CA LEU A 826 -8.66 28.50 20.86
C LEU A 826 -9.25 29.58 19.97
N GLY A 827 -9.85 30.61 20.58
CA GLY A 827 -10.26 31.85 19.90
C GLY A 827 -9.09 32.79 19.59
N SER A 828 -8.02 32.71 20.38
CA SER A 828 -6.69 33.26 20.10
C SER A 828 -5.64 32.42 20.85
N GLU A 829 -4.58 32.03 20.14
CA GLU A 829 -3.41 31.30 20.64
C GLU A 829 -2.38 32.24 21.29
N THR A 830 -2.47 33.55 21.02
CA THR A 830 -1.59 34.57 21.57
C THR A 830 -2.39 35.67 22.28
N LEU A 831 -1.89 36.13 23.42
CA LEU A 831 -2.32 37.35 24.10
C LEU A 831 -1.11 38.28 24.28
N THR A 832 -1.36 39.59 24.28
CA THR A 832 -0.32 40.62 24.50
C THR A 832 -0.75 41.49 25.68
N LEU A 833 0.08 41.56 26.73
CA LEU A 833 -0.25 42.18 28.02
C LEU A 833 0.93 42.97 28.59
N ALA A 834 0.67 44.09 29.26
CA ALA A 834 1.65 44.68 30.18
C ALA A 834 1.53 44.05 31.58
N PRO A 835 2.56 44.17 32.46
CA PRO A 835 2.44 43.79 33.86
C PRO A 835 1.29 44.53 34.56
N GLY A 836 0.35 43.78 35.12
CA GLY A 836 -0.87 44.28 35.75
C GLY A 836 -2.13 44.21 34.87
N ASP A 837 -1.98 44.13 33.54
CA ASP A 837 -3.11 44.05 32.59
C ASP A 837 -3.79 42.68 32.62
N GLU A 838 -5.08 42.66 32.28
CA GLU A 838 -5.89 41.47 32.05
C GLU A 838 -6.49 41.44 30.64
N SER A 839 -6.62 40.24 30.09
CA SER A 839 -7.36 39.95 28.85
C SER A 839 -7.98 38.55 28.94
N SER A 840 -8.68 38.13 27.89
CA SER A 840 -9.21 36.78 27.80
C SER A 840 -9.13 36.21 26.39
N THR A 841 -9.14 34.88 26.32
CA THR A 841 -9.39 34.09 25.11
C THR A 841 -10.51 33.10 25.41
N VAL A 842 -11.00 32.38 24.39
CA VAL A 842 -12.02 31.33 24.57
C VAL A 842 -11.48 29.98 24.14
N VAL A 843 -11.72 28.96 24.94
CA VAL A 843 -11.63 27.55 24.53
C VAL A 843 -13.01 27.16 24.03
N ARG A 844 -13.14 26.84 22.75
CA ARG A 844 -14.34 26.23 22.19
C ARG A 844 -14.21 24.72 22.37
N VAL A 845 -15.24 24.07 22.90
CA VAL A 845 -15.32 22.61 22.99
C VAL A 845 -16.59 22.16 22.28
N ARG A 846 -16.46 21.16 21.42
CA ARG A 846 -17.56 20.54 20.68
C ARG A 846 -17.59 19.05 20.94
N ASN A 847 -18.73 18.56 21.40
CA ASN A 847 -19.04 17.14 21.43
C ASN A 847 -19.29 16.67 19.98
N LEU A 848 -18.62 15.60 19.57
CA LEU A 848 -18.81 14.94 18.27
C LEU A 848 -19.46 13.55 18.43
N GLY A 849 -19.59 13.06 19.66
CA GLY A 849 -20.35 11.86 20.00
C GLY A 849 -21.86 12.09 19.93
N ASN A 850 -22.59 10.97 19.89
CA ASN A 850 -24.05 10.95 19.75
C ASN A 850 -24.80 10.88 21.10
N GLY A 851 -24.10 11.07 22.23
CA GLY A 851 -24.68 11.13 23.58
C GLY A 851 -24.11 12.31 24.37
N GLU A 852 -24.58 12.49 25.61
CA GLU A 852 -24.03 13.52 26.51
C GLU A 852 -22.61 13.15 26.98
N GLU A 853 -21.69 14.11 26.96
CA GLU A 853 -20.31 13.93 27.44
C GLU A 853 -19.92 15.09 28.37
N THR A 854 -19.20 14.77 29.45
CA THR A 854 -18.72 15.73 30.44
C THR A 854 -17.24 16.01 30.24
N PHE A 855 -16.92 17.30 30.05
CA PHE A 855 -15.58 17.83 29.84
C PHE A 855 -15.09 18.52 31.11
N THR A 856 -14.03 17.99 31.70
CA THR A 856 -13.29 18.63 32.80
C THR A 856 -12.09 19.38 32.24
N MET A 857 -11.83 20.59 32.74
CA MET A 857 -10.78 21.46 32.23
C MET A 857 -9.89 21.97 33.36
N SER A 858 -8.58 21.99 33.12
CA SER A 858 -7.59 22.49 34.09
C SER A 858 -6.58 23.43 33.45
N ILE A 859 -6.14 24.45 34.20
CA ILE A 859 -5.13 25.42 33.78
C ILE A 859 -3.79 25.14 34.47
N GLN A 860 -2.69 25.32 33.72
CA GLN A 860 -1.33 25.45 34.25
C GLN A 860 -0.70 26.73 33.66
N ALA A 861 -0.41 27.72 34.50
CA ALA A 861 -0.04 29.09 34.08
C ALA A 861 1.26 29.64 34.69
N GLY A 862 1.95 28.88 35.54
CA GLY A 862 3.17 29.32 36.22
C GLY A 862 2.91 30.54 37.11
N ASP A 863 3.68 31.61 36.90
CA ASP A 863 3.51 32.90 37.61
C ASP A 863 2.34 33.75 37.09
N ILE A 864 1.70 33.38 35.97
CA ILE A 864 0.56 34.12 35.40
C ILE A 864 -0.73 33.75 36.14
N GLN A 865 -1.55 34.75 36.48
CA GLN A 865 -2.87 34.50 37.06
C GLN A 865 -3.85 34.18 35.93
N ALA A 866 -4.33 32.94 35.85
CA ALA A 866 -5.31 32.53 34.85
C ALA A 866 -6.43 31.67 35.44
N SER A 867 -7.66 31.83 34.94
CA SER A 867 -8.86 31.15 35.42
C SER A 867 -9.84 30.81 34.30
N LEU A 868 -10.59 29.73 34.48
CA LEU A 868 -11.70 29.34 33.60
C LEU A 868 -13.00 29.94 34.12
N SER A 869 -13.87 30.41 33.22
CA SER A 869 -15.24 30.80 33.56
C SER A 869 -16.10 29.61 34.01
N ASP A 870 -15.80 28.41 33.48
CA ASP A 870 -16.41 27.15 33.86
C ASP A 870 -15.38 26.01 33.69
N PRO A 871 -14.97 25.30 34.75
CA PRO A 871 -14.03 24.19 34.67
C PRO A 871 -14.67 22.83 34.35
N THR A 872 -16.01 22.69 34.36
CA THR A 872 -16.70 21.41 34.14
C THR A 872 -17.97 21.60 33.31
N LEU A 873 -17.86 21.32 32.02
CA LEU A 873 -18.88 21.53 31.01
C LEU A 873 -19.51 20.19 30.60
N SER A 874 -20.84 20.03 30.72
CA SER A 874 -21.55 18.90 30.08
C SER A 874 -22.16 19.36 28.76
N LEU A 875 -21.94 18.60 27.68
CA LEU A 875 -22.47 18.88 26.35
C LEU A 875 -23.31 17.71 25.85
N GLY A 876 -24.54 18.00 25.46
CA GLY A 876 -25.37 17.06 24.70
C GLY A 876 -24.75 16.71 23.34
N ALA A 877 -25.23 15.62 22.75
CA ALA A 877 -24.78 15.10 21.46
C ALA A 877 -24.61 16.19 20.40
N PHE A 878 -23.48 16.17 19.69
CA PHE A 878 -23.16 17.09 18.58
C PHE A 878 -23.12 18.61 18.90
N THR A 879 -23.31 19.03 20.16
CA THR A 879 -23.34 20.45 20.57
C THR A 879 -21.95 21.05 20.85
N GLU A 880 -21.85 22.38 20.87
CA GLU A 880 -20.63 23.12 21.22
C GLU A 880 -20.89 24.25 22.23
N ALA A 881 -19.89 24.59 23.04
CA ALA A 881 -19.89 25.76 23.91
C ALA A 881 -18.49 26.36 24.07
N ASN A 882 -18.43 27.60 24.57
CA ASN A 882 -17.19 28.36 24.75
C ASN A 882 -16.93 28.61 26.24
N VAL A 883 -15.80 28.13 26.76
CA VAL A 883 -15.28 28.50 28.08
C VAL A 883 -14.34 29.68 27.93
N THR A 884 -14.53 30.73 28.74
CA THR A 884 -13.62 31.89 28.73
C THR A 884 -12.43 31.62 29.63
N VAL A 885 -11.23 31.80 29.09
CA VAL A 885 -9.96 31.77 29.82
C VAL A 885 -9.58 33.22 30.11
N ALA A 886 -9.75 33.67 31.35
CA ALA A 886 -9.26 34.97 31.80
C ALA A 886 -7.77 34.85 32.16
N VAL A 887 -6.95 35.79 31.71
CA VAL A 887 -5.49 35.80 31.88
C VAL A 887 -5.06 37.19 32.31
N ARG A 888 -4.45 37.29 33.50
CA ARG A 888 -3.92 38.53 34.08
C ARG A 888 -2.43 38.38 34.39
N LEU A 889 -1.62 39.30 33.88
CA LEU A 889 -0.20 39.33 34.15
C LEU A 889 0.04 40.04 35.51
N PRO A 890 0.82 39.49 36.45
CA PRO A 890 1.06 40.15 37.73
C PRO A 890 1.77 41.50 37.58
N ASP A 891 1.48 42.44 38.49
CA ASP A 891 2.12 43.78 38.55
C ASP A 891 3.66 43.72 38.74
N ARG A 892 4.21 42.52 39.03
CA ARG A 892 5.65 42.22 39.17
C ARG A 892 6.05 40.96 38.40
N PHE A 893 5.59 40.83 37.17
CA PHE A 893 6.17 39.87 36.23
C PHE A 893 7.59 40.31 35.81
N PHE A 894 8.46 39.36 35.44
CA PHE A 894 9.87 39.65 35.10
C PHE A 894 10.36 39.01 33.79
N GLY A 895 9.57 38.16 33.14
CA GLY A 895 9.88 37.59 31.82
C GLY A 895 9.40 38.47 30.65
N ASP A 896 9.90 38.19 29.45
CA ASP A 896 9.41 38.79 28.20
C ASP A 896 8.25 38.00 27.56
N GLU A 897 8.11 36.72 27.94
CA GLU A 897 7.05 35.83 27.50
C GLU A 897 6.57 34.97 28.69
N GLY A 898 5.38 34.40 28.56
CA GLY A 898 4.86 33.37 29.45
C GLY A 898 3.78 32.52 28.77
N LYS A 899 3.24 31.54 29.48
CA LYS A 899 2.45 30.46 28.87
C LYS A 899 1.33 29.98 29.79
N VAL A 900 0.14 29.85 29.24
CA VAL A 900 -1.04 29.27 29.90
C VAL A 900 -1.47 28.03 29.11
N VAL A 901 -1.34 26.85 29.71
CA VAL A 901 -1.81 25.58 29.14
C VAL A 901 -3.18 25.26 29.70
N ILE A 902 -4.14 24.95 28.82
CA ILE A 902 -5.47 24.48 29.18
C ILE A 902 -5.62 23.03 28.70
N THR A 903 -5.78 22.11 29.64
CA THR A 903 -6.04 20.69 29.34
C THR A 903 -7.54 20.46 29.35
N VAL A 904 -8.11 20.00 28.24
CA VAL A 904 -9.51 19.60 28.09
C VAL A 904 -9.62 18.08 28.14
N ARG A 905 -10.37 17.54 29.11
CA ARG A 905 -10.52 16.11 29.37
C ARG A 905 -12.00 15.70 29.32
N PRO A 906 -12.51 15.09 28.23
CA PRO A 906 -13.76 14.32 28.28
C PRO A 906 -13.65 13.16 29.28
N ALA A 907 -14.79 12.63 29.75
CA ALA A 907 -14.78 11.48 30.65
C ALA A 907 -14.45 10.16 29.93
N HIS A 908 -14.79 10.01 28.65
CA HIS A 908 -14.69 8.75 27.91
C HIS A 908 -13.67 8.78 26.75
N SER A 909 -12.73 9.72 26.76
CA SER A 909 -11.69 9.84 25.72
C SER A 909 -10.39 10.46 26.26
N PRO A 910 -9.26 10.39 25.51
CA PRO A 910 -8.03 11.05 25.89
C PRO A 910 -8.20 12.57 26.08
N ALA A 911 -7.36 13.17 26.92
CA ALA A 911 -7.34 14.62 27.10
C ALA A 911 -6.47 15.30 26.03
N GLU A 912 -6.92 16.47 25.57
CA GLU A 912 -6.22 17.34 24.62
C GLU A 912 -5.71 18.60 25.34
N ALA A 913 -4.56 19.13 24.93
CA ALA A 913 -3.94 20.29 25.56
C ALA A 913 -3.80 21.44 24.56
N LEU A 914 -4.37 22.59 24.94
CA LEU A 914 -4.33 23.84 24.19
C LEU A 914 -3.36 24.81 24.88
N GLU A 915 -2.57 25.54 24.11
CA GLU A 915 -1.54 26.44 24.65
C GLU A 915 -1.80 27.89 24.24
N VAL A 916 -1.83 28.80 25.21
CA VAL A 916 -1.93 30.25 25.00
C VAL A 916 -0.60 30.88 25.38
N ALA A 917 0.08 31.46 24.40
CA ALA A 917 1.30 32.24 24.62
C ALA A 917 0.92 33.67 25.06
N VAL A 918 1.66 34.21 26.04
CA VAL A 918 1.46 35.56 26.57
C VAL A 918 2.74 36.36 26.30
N ALA A 919 2.70 37.21 25.29
CA ALA A 919 3.79 38.13 24.97
C ALA A 919 3.70 39.37 25.87
N VAL A 920 4.80 39.73 26.54
CA VAL A 920 4.82 40.83 27.50
C VAL A 920 5.30 42.12 26.83
N VAL A 921 4.52 43.19 26.97
CA VAL A 921 4.90 44.53 26.50
C VAL A 921 5.38 45.41 27.63
N TRP A 922 6.40 46.21 27.34
CA TRP A 922 7.08 47.09 28.28
C TRP A 922 7.01 48.57 27.85
N PRO A 923 7.12 49.53 28.80
CA PRO A 923 7.30 50.94 28.49
C PRO A 923 8.79 51.24 28.22
N ASP A 924 9.07 52.29 27.45
CA ASP A 924 10.43 52.65 27.02
C ASP A 924 10.51 54.19 26.94
N LEU A 925 11.22 54.82 27.89
CA LEU A 925 11.22 56.27 28.11
C LEU A 925 12.43 56.95 27.45
N VAL A 926 12.22 57.58 26.30
CA VAL A 926 13.31 58.18 25.52
C VAL A 926 13.41 59.70 25.77
N ILE A 927 14.63 60.19 26.04
CA ILE A 927 14.99 61.63 26.01
C ILE A 927 16.05 61.87 24.94
N SER A 928 15.72 62.66 23.91
CA SER A 928 16.72 63.10 22.92
C SER A 928 17.37 64.44 23.33
N ARG A 929 18.64 64.64 22.97
CA ARG A 929 19.33 65.93 23.20
C ARG A 929 18.65 67.10 22.46
N GLU A 930 18.09 66.84 21.29
CA GLU A 930 17.41 67.83 20.45
C GLU A 930 16.05 68.29 21.04
N ALA A 931 15.49 67.50 21.97
CA ALA A 931 14.30 67.85 22.73
C ALA A 931 14.57 68.80 23.92
N ILE A 932 15.83 69.14 24.22
CA ILE A 932 16.19 70.04 25.33
C ILE A 932 16.31 71.49 24.82
N THR A 933 15.60 72.41 25.45
CA THR A 933 15.64 73.85 25.15
C THR A 933 15.96 74.67 26.41
N VAL A 934 16.63 75.81 26.23
CA VAL A 934 17.11 76.67 27.33
C VAL A 934 16.85 78.14 26.96
N SER A 935 16.19 78.88 27.86
CA SER A 935 15.78 80.27 27.62
C SER A 935 16.02 81.16 28.87
N PRO A 936 16.74 82.28 28.75
CA PRO A 936 17.48 82.72 27.57
C PRO A 936 18.66 81.76 27.27
N PRO A 937 19.06 81.58 26.01
CA PRO A 937 20.15 80.67 25.62
C PRO A 937 21.56 81.21 25.96
N SER A 938 21.66 82.39 26.58
CA SER A 938 22.92 83.00 27.04
C SER A 938 22.64 83.82 28.31
N PRO A 939 22.41 83.16 29.45
CA PRO A 939 22.05 83.81 30.71
C PRO A 939 23.25 84.54 31.36
N VAL A 940 22.95 85.50 32.23
CA VAL A 940 23.93 86.14 33.12
C VAL A 940 23.86 85.60 34.55
N GLU A 941 24.94 85.81 35.29
CA GLU A 941 25.10 85.44 36.70
C GLU A 941 23.96 86.01 37.56
N GLY A 942 23.28 85.13 38.30
CA GLY A 942 22.09 85.44 39.10
C GLY A 942 20.77 85.48 38.32
N GLN A 943 20.77 85.26 37.00
CA GLN A 943 19.55 85.20 36.20
C GLN A 943 18.83 83.85 36.37
N GLN A 944 17.50 83.86 36.40
CA GLN A 944 16.68 82.64 36.32
C GLN A 944 16.53 82.20 34.87
N VAL A 945 16.72 80.91 34.61
CA VAL A 945 16.73 80.29 33.28
C VAL A 945 15.64 79.24 33.21
N THR A 946 14.83 79.26 32.16
CA THR A 946 13.86 78.20 31.86
C THR A 946 14.52 77.11 31.05
N VAL A 947 14.57 75.89 31.59
CA VAL A 947 15.08 74.68 30.92
C VAL A 947 13.91 73.75 30.67
N SER A 948 13.68 73.33 29.42
CA SER A 948 12.54 72.47 29.08
C SER A 948 12.99 71.27 28.25
N VAL A 949 12.32 70.13 28.46
CA VAL A 949 12.60 68.86 27.78
C VAL A 949 11.30 68.17 27.37
N GLU A 950 11.25 67.61 26.16
CA GLU A 950 10.24 66.61 25.80
C GLU A 950 10.75 65.19 26.13
N VAL A 951 9.95 64.44 26.89
CA VAL A 951 10.13 63.01 27.15
C VAL A 951 9.02 62.26 26.43
N ARG A 952 9.33 61.13 25.78
CA ARG A 952 8.35 60.27 25.09
C ARG A 952 8.38 58.84 25.62
N ASN A 953 7.24 58.17 25.61
CA ASN A 953 7.18 56.72 25.69
C ASN A 953 7.20 56.15 24.26
N ALA A 954 8.25 55.42 23.88
CA ALA A 954 8.34 54.71 22.61
C ALA A 954 7.95 53.22 22.73
N GLY A 955 7.74 52.73 23.95
CA GLY A 955 7.29 51.37 24.26
C GLY A 955 5.81 51.13 24.03
N ALA A 956 5.41 49.86 24.14
CA ALA A 956 4.05 49.39 23.86
C ALA A 956 3.14 49.31 25.09
N ALA A 957 3.69 49.45 26.31
CA ALA A 957 2.92 49.56 27.56
C ALA A 957 2.92 51.00 28.12
N ARG A 958 1.98 51.30 29.01
CA ARG A 958 1.91 52.57 29.78
C ARG A 958 3.05 52.65 30.80
N THR A 959 3.69 53.81 30.93
CA THR A 959 4.82 53.97 31.87
C THR A 959 4.40 53.92 33.34
N GLY A 960 3.16 54.34 33.65
CA GLY A 960 2.82 54.72 35.01
C GLY A 960 3.73 55.87 35.51
N PRO A 961 3.85 56.06 36.84
CA PRO A 961 4.54 57.22 37.39
C PRO A 961 6.06 57.13 37.26
N PHE A 962 6.65 58.19 36.70
CA PHE A 962 8.11 58.38 36.60
C PHE A 962 8.50 59.82 36.92
N THR A 963 9.75 60.05 37.25
CA THR A 963 10.28 61.38 37.59
C THR A 963 11.37 61.79 36.61
N VAL A 964 11.21 62.98 36.04
CA VAL A 964 12.23 63.67 35.27
C VAL A 964 13.06 64.53 36.23
N ARG A 965 14.38 64.36 36.21
CA ARG A 965 15.34 65.14 37.01
C ARG A 965 16.19 66.05 36.13
N LEU A 966 16.49 67.24 36.63
CA LEU A 966 17.52 68.14 36.13
C LEU A 966 18.72 68.08 37.08
N LEU A 967 19.88 67.70 36.55
CA LEU A 967 21.15 67.55 37.26
C LEU A 967 22.16 68.57 36.74
N GLU A 968 22.77 69.35 37.63
CA GLU A 968 23.88 70.27 37.32
C GLU A 968 25.18 69.67 37.86
N PHE A 969 26.14 69.36 36.97
CA PHE A 969 27.38 68.62 37.31
C PHE A 969 27.18 67.31 38.12
N GLY A 970 25.98 66.72 38.06
CA GLY A 970 25.60 65.51 38.80
C GLY A 970 24.90 65.75 40.15
N LEU A 971 24.68 66.99 40.57
CA LEU A 971 23.83 67.34 41.72
C LEU A 971 22.41 67.68 41.24
N GLU A 972 21.38 67.30 41.99
CA GLU A 972 19.98 67.57 41.60
C GLU A 972 19.62 69.05 41.79
N ALA A 973 19.35 69.73 40.67
CA ALA A 973 18.92 71.13 40.61
C ALA A 973 17.39 71.26 40.52
N GLY A 974 16.68 70.19 40.17
CA GLY A 974 15.23 70.11 40.22
C GLY A 974 14.68 68.75 39.80
N ASN A 975 13.45 68.44 40.16
CA ASN A 975 12.73 67.24 39.73
C ASN A 975 11.25 67.55 39.42
N PHE A 976 10.62 66.70 38.61
CA PHE A 976 9.23 66.81 38.19
C PHE A 976 8.67 65.42 37.89
N SER A 977 7.58 65.03 38.56
CA SER A 977 6.94 63.72 38.35
C SER A 977 5.80 63.80 37.32
N ILE A 978 5.79 62.84 36.40
CA ILE A 978 4.71 62.59 35.44
C ILE A 978 3.98 61.33 35.89
N ASN A 979 2.65 61.38 35.95
CA ASN A 979 1.84 60.28 36.50
C ASN A 979 1.70 59.07 35.54
N ASP A 980 1.72 59.30 34.23
CA ASP A 980 1.69 58.26 33.19
C ASP A 980 2.02 58.86 31.80
N LEU A 981 2.58 58.04 30.90
CA LEU A 981 2.60 58.25 29.46
C LEU A 981 2.10 56.98 28.74
N ALA A 982 1.03 57.15 27.95
CA ALA A 982 0.56 56.13 27.02
C ALA A 982 1.60 55.81 25.92
N PRO A 983 1.56 54.62 25.30
CA PRO A 983 2.40 54.26 24.16
C PRO A 983 2.42 55.33 23.04
N GLY A 984 3.61 55.71 22.58
CA GLY A 984 3.83 56.80 21.63
C GLY A 984 3.59 58.23 22.17
N GLY A 985 3.10 58.35 23.41
CA GLY A 985 2.76 59.60 24.08
C GLY A 985 4.00 60.39 24.51
N ARG A 986 3.81 61.71 24.69
CA ARG A 986 4.89 62.64 25.05
C ARG A 986 4.44 63.65 26.10
N ALA A 987 5.38 64.14 26.88
CA ALA A 987 5.17 65.24 27.83
C ALA A 987 6.36 66.21 27.80
N THR A 988 6.06 67.50 27.83
CA THR A 988 7.06 68.57 27.95
C THR A 988 7.17 69.02 29.41
N VAL A 989 8.33 68.79 30.02
CA VAL A 989 8.65 69.26 31.38
C VAL A 989 9.37 70.61 31.30
N VAL A 990 9.19 71.44 32.32
CA VAL A 990 9.81 72.77 32.43
C VAL A 990 10.38 72.96 33.84
N PHE A 991 11.66 73.29 33.92
CA PHE A 991 12.40 73.61 35.13
C PHE A 991 12.81 75.10 35.13
N THR A 992 12.96 75.66 36.33
CA THR A 992 13.59 76.97 36.52
C THR A 992 14.93 76.76 37.21
N TRP A 993 16.02 77.04 36.50
CA TRP A 993 17.39 76.87 36.95
C TRP A 993 18.05 78.23 37.20
N PRO A 994 18.59 78.50 38.40
CA PRO A 994 19.33 79.73 38.66
C PRO A 994 20.74 79.64 38.08
N ALA A 995 21.09 80.55 37.17
CA ALA A 995 22.44 80.71 36.64
C ALA A 995 23.39 81.32 37.70
N ALA A 996 23.61 80.62 38.81
CA ALA A 996 24.12 81.19 40.06
C ALA A 996 25.62 81.55 40.05
N SER A 997 26.37 81.13 39.02
CA SER A 997 27.79 81.46 38.86
C SER A 997 28.21 81.48 37.38
N PRO A 998 29.22 82.27 37.00
CA PRO A 998 29.68 82.38 35.61
C PRO A 998 30.56 81.19 35.21
N GLY A 999 30.32 80.61 34.04
CA GLY A 999 31.03 79.42 33.58
C GLY A 999 30.23 78.60 32.55
N VAL A 1000 30.78 77.44 32.17
CA VAL A 1000 30.08 76.43 31.36
C VAL A 1000 29.50 75.37 32.30
N HIS A 1001 28.19 75.26 32.31
CA HIS A 1001 27.41 74.35 33.16
C HIS A 1001 26.92 73.17 32.34
N GLU A 1002 27.20 71.94 32.77
CA GLU A 1002 26.59 70.75 32.18
C GLU A 1002 25.29 70.43 32.90
N LEU A 1003 24.19 70.57 32.16
CA LEU A 1003 22.85 70.21 32.59
C LEU A 1003 22.46 68.87 31.97
N ARG A 1004 22.34 67.84 32.80
CA ARG A 1004 21.86 66.52 32.41
C ARG A 1004 20.41 66.33 32.84
N LEU A 1005 19.59 65.81 31.95
CA LEU A 1005 18.22 65.39 32.25
C LEU A 1005 18.12 63.87 32.19
N SER A 1006 17.45 63.26 33.17
CA SER A 1006 17.10 61.82 33.17
C SER A 1006 15.63 61.62 33.51
N ALA A 1007 14.99 60.61 32.93
CA ALA A 1007 13.66 60.12 33.32
C ALA A 1007 13.78 58.73 33.95
N GLU A 1008 13.34 58.59 35.20
CA GLU A 1008 13.50 57.36 35.98
C GLU A 1008 12.13 56.94 36.56
N GLY A 1009 11.73 55.69 36.28
CA GLY A 1009 10.45 55.10 36.71
C GLY A 1009 10.64 53.75 37.41
N ALA A 1010 9.60 53.27 38.09
CA ALA A 1010 9.63 52.03 38.89
C ALA A 1010 9.22 50.77 38.10
N PHE A 1011 9.58 50.72 36.81
CA PHE A 1011 9.26 49.63 35.87
C PHE A 1011 10.52 49.16 35.13
N ARG A 1012 10.46 48.01 34.46
CA ARG A 1012 11.54 47.57 33.55
C ARG A 1012 11.41 48.31 32.23
N ASP A 1013 12.36 49.19 31.98
CA ASP A 1013 12.63 49.77 30.68
C ASP A 1013 13.59 48.83 29.90
N PRO A 1014 13.32 48.47 28.64
CA PRO A 1014 14.19 47.61 27.84
C PRO A 1014 15.41 48.36 27.27
N THR A 1015 15.39 49.69 27.24
CA THR A 1015 16.38 50.56 26.57
C THR A 1015 16.97 51.66 27.50
N PRO A 1016 17.27 51.37 28.80
CA PRO A 1016 17.45 52.34 29.90
C PRO A 1016 18.62 53.36 29.75
N ALA A 1017 19.32 53.35 28.61
CA ALA A 1017 20.44 54.21 28.28
C ALA A 1017 20.05 55.48 27.48
N ASP A 1018 18.87 55.54 26.85
CA ASP A 1018 18.42 56.74 26.13
C ASP A 1018 17.36 57.57 26.88
N ASN A 1019 17.00 57.15 28.10
CA ASN A 1019 16.23 57.89 29.11
C ASN A 1019 16.91 59.15 29.65
N ALA A 1020 18.09 59.52 29.13
CA ALA A 1020 18.85 60.66 29.61
C ALA A 1020 19.68 61.33 28.52
N ALA A 1021 19.72 62.67 28.55
CA ALA A 1021 20.53 63.49 27.65
C ALA A 1021 21.09 64.73 28.36
N SER A 1022 22.24 65.24 27.88
CA SER A 1022 22.91 66.44 28.42
C SER A 1022 22.96 67.60 27.43
N VAL A 1023 22.91 68.82 27.97
CA VAL A 1023 23.18 70.08 27.26
C VAL A 1023 24.17 70.93 28.08
N SER A 1024 25.01 71.71 27.40
CA SER A 1024 25.94 72.64 28.06
C SER A 1024 25.44 74.08 27.90
N VAL A 1025 25.32 74.81 29.00
CA VAL A 1025 24.83 76.21 29.05
C VAL A 1025 25.97 77.10 29.54
N THR A 1026 26.19 78.25 28.91
CA THR A 1026 27.26 79.19 29.31
C THR A 1026 26.66 80.42 29.97
N VAL A 1027 27.11 80.72 31.20
CA VAL A 1027 26.67 81.85 32.04
C VAL A 1027 27.74 82.93 32.05
N ALA A 1028 27.37 84.19 31.82
CA ALA A 1028 28.28 85.34 31.83
C ALA A 1028 28.21 86.18 33.13
N PRO A 1029 29.32 86.74 33.64
CA PRO A 1029 29.37 87.41 34.96
C PRO A 1029 28.64 88.77 35.01
N LEU A 1030 28.17 89.15 36.20
CA LEU A 1030 27.43 90.38 36.46
C LEU A 1030 28.38 91.59 36.62
N ARG A 1031 27.99 92.77 36.08
CA ARG A 1031 28.77 94.02 36.18
C ARG A 1031 28.10 95.09 37.05
N VAL A 1032 28.92 95.87 37.74
CA VAL A 1032 28.55 97.09 38.49
C VAL A 1032 29.50 98.21 38.08
N GLU A 1033 28.98 99.41 37.80
CA GLU A 1033 29.78 100.55 37.33
C GLU A 1033 30.06 101.58 38.44
N ARG A 1034 31.24 102.24 38.34
CA ARG A 1034 31.60 103.44 39.10
C ARG A 1034 32.10 104.49 38.10
N PRO A 1035 31.67 105.76 38.18
CA PRO A 1035 32.01 106.79 37.19
C PRO A 1035 33.29 107.57 37.52
N GLU A 1036 34.11 107.85 36.51
CA GLU A 1036 35.03 109.00 36.43
C GLU A 1036 35.05 109.56 34.98
N PRO A 1037 35.47 110.82 34.75
CA PRO A 1037 35.20 111.54 33.49
C PRO A 1037 36.47 111.63 32.58
N PRO A 1038 36.58 112.53 31.58
CA PRO A 1038 36.56 112.12 30.17
C PRO A 1038 37.89 112.26 29.40
N GLY A 1039 38.05 111.44 28.36
CA GLY A 1039 39.20 111.41 27.43
C GLY A 1039 39.90 110.05 27.43
N GLU A 1040 40.55 109.59 26.35
CA GLU A 1040 40.63 110.13 24.98
C GLU A 1040 40.90 108.96 23.98
N SER A 1041 40.88 109.27 22.67
CA SER A 1041 41.22 108.45 21.49
C SER A 1041 41.98 107.10 21.65
N GLY A 1042 41.52 106.06 20.93
CA GLY A 1042 42.33 104.85 20.64
C GLY A 1042 41.61 103.78 19.79
N PRO A 1043 42.17 103.30 18.65
CA PRO A 1043 41.57 102.28 17.79
C PRO A 1043 42.31 100.92 17.84
N SER A 1044 41.89 99.97 16.97
CA SER A 1044 42.70 98.84 16.46
C SER A 1044 42.95 97.65 17.42
N THR A 1045 43.24 96.40 17.01
CA THR A 1045 43.21 95.66 15.72
C THR A 1045 43.41 94.16 16.06
N VAL A 1046 42.47 93.24 15.75
CA VAL A 1046 42.40 92.35 14.56
C VAL A 1046 43.27 91.05 14.62
N VAL A 1047 42.61 89.89 14.43
CA VAL A 1047 43.15 88.59 13.90
C VAL A 1047 44.11 87.87 14.92
N ILE A 1048 44.39 86.54 14.93
CA ILE A 1048 44.98 85.62 13.91
C ILE A 1048 44.45 84.17 14.03
N ALA A 1049 44.67 83.40 12.96
CA ALA A 1049 44.67 81.93 12.84
C ALA A 1049 45.58 81.22 13.91
N GLY A 1050 45.81 79.90 13.99
CA GLY A 1050 45.54 78.75 13.12
C GLY A 1050 46.85 78.03 12.75
N ALA A 1051 46.92 76.71 12.98
CA ALA A 1051 48.13 75.84 12.97
C ALA A 1051 49.18 76.17 14.06
N GLY A 1052 50.08 75.26 14.49
CA GLY A 1052 50.17 73.80 14.27
C GLY A 1052 51.57 73.19 14.49
N LEU A 1053 51.64 71.85 14.66
CA LEU A 1053 52.79 70.94 14.41
C LEU A 1053 53.99 70.81 15.42
N LEU A 1054 54.56 69.58 15.43
CA LEU A 1054 55.95 69.15 15.84
C LEU A 1054 56.34 69.14 17.35
N LEU A 1055 57.38 68.42 17.84
CA LEU A 1055 57.88 67.01 17.82
C LEU A 1055 59.06 66.93 18.89
N VAL A 1056 59.85 65.89 19.23
CA VAL A 1056 60.15 64.50 18.75
C VAL A 1056 60.62 63.63 19.96
N ALA A 1057 60.44 62.29 19.94
CA ALA A 1057 61.25 61.22 20.62
C ALA A 1057 61.37 61.22 22.18
N ALA A 1058 61.60 60.11 22.91
CA ALA A 1058 61.80 58.66 22.65
C ALA A 1058 61.70 57.90 24.02
N ALA A 1059 61.63 56.56 24.18
CA ALA A 1059 61.26 55.39 23.35
C ALA A 1059 61.20 54.11 24.26
N ALA A 1060 60.80 52.94 23.71
CA ALA A 1060 60.70 51.61 24.37
C ALA A 1060 59.62 51.46 25.47
N LEU A 1061 58.92 50.33 25.67
CA LEU A 1061 58.86 49.00 25.01
C LEU A 1061 57.46 48.35 25.27
N VAL A 1062 56.92 47.57 24.30
CA VAL A 1062 56.04 46.35 24.43
C VAL A 1062 55.02 46.24 25.61
N ALA A 1063 53.73 45.91 25.44
CA ALA A 1063 52.93 45.58 24.24
C ALA A 1063 51.39 45.65 24.48
N ALA A 1064 50.65 45.37 23.40
CA ALA A 1064 49.19 45.48 23.17
C ALA A 1064 48.19 44.94 24.22
N PHE A 1065 47.05 45.65 24.33
CA PHE A 1065 45.77 45.11 23.83
C PHE A 1065 44.86 46.24 23.28
N LEU A 1066 43.79 45.91 22.55
CA LEU A 1066 43.01 46.87 21.75
C LEU A 1066 41.64 47.24 22.34
N LEU A 1067 41.23 48.49 22.08
CA LEU A 1067 39.86 49.00 22.23
C LEU A 1067 39.38 49.55 20.88
N ARG A 1068 38.17 49.16 20.44
CA ARG A 1068 37.05 50.06 20.07
C ARG A 1068 35.88 49.32 19.42
N ARG A 1069 34.65 49.70 19.79
CA ARG A 1069 33.40 49.48 19.04
C ARG A 1069 32.89 50.82 18.51
N ARG A 1070 32.31 50.86 17.31
CA ARG A 1070 31.20 51.74 16.86
C ARG A 1070 30.68 51.26 15.47
N PRO A 1071 29.48 51.67 14.99
CA PRO A 1071 28.39 50.70 14.77
C PRO A 1071 27.72 50.92 13.37
N PRO A 1072 26.42 50.64 13.09
CA PRO A 1072 25.39 49.85 13.81
C PRO A 1072 24.59 48.83 12.93
N GLU A 1073 23.60 48.18 13.59
CA GLU A 1073 22.20 48.01 13.15
C GLU A 1073 21.63 46.63 12.71
N ARG A 1074 20.38 46.41 13.18
CA ARG A 1074 19.40 45.31 12.96
C ARG A 1074 19.57 44.00 13.78
N ALA A 1075 18.41 43.41 14.08
CA ALA A 1075 18.07 42.38 15.09
C ALA A 1075 16.70 41.76 14.70
N PRO A 1076 15.94 41.00 15.53
CA PRO A 1076 16.18 40.27 16.81
C PRO A 1076 15.80 38.76 16.61
N PRO A 1077 15.27 37.93 17.57
CA PRO A 1077 15.21 38.00 19.04
C PRO A 1077 15.67 36.70 19.81
N ALA A 1078 15.93 36.87 21.13
CA ALA A 1078 15.42 36.12 22.32
C ALA A 1078 15.50 34.56 22.47
N PRO A 1079 15.29 33.99 23.69
CA PRO A 1079 15.78 34.42 25.03
C PRO A 1079 16.40 33.24 25.86
N ASP A 1080 16.53 33.42 27.18
CA ASP A 1080 17.34 32.63 28.13
C ASP A 1080 16.66 31.40 28.82
N ALA A 1081 17.48 30.66 29.59
CA ALA A 1081 17.08 29.74 30.68
C ALA A 1081 16.95 30.53 32.03
N PRO A 1082 16.95 29.97 33.27
CA PRO A 1082 17.03 28.56 33.74
C PRO A 1082 16.14 28.21 34.99
N SER A 1083 16.42 27.06 35.62
CA SER A 1083 16.28 26.77 37.09
C SER A 1083 14.88 26.66 37.74
N ASP A 1084 14.67 26.07 38.94
CA ASP A 1084 15.29 24.96 39.72
C ASP A 1084 14.41 24.72 40.99
N ARG A 1085 14.45 23.52 41.63
CA ARG A 1085 13.84 23.16 42.96
C ARG A 1085 12.29 23.20 43.05
N SER A 1086 11.59 22.58 44.02
CA SER A 1086 11.83 21.56 45.09
C SER A 1086 10.45 21.07 45.60
N GLY A 1087 10.24 20.01 46.39
CA GLY A 1087 11.11 19.00 47.03
C GLY A 1087 10.46 18.44 48.32
N PHE A 1088 10.81 17.21 48.73
CA PHE A 1088 10.22 16.43 49.87
C PHE A 1088 8.74 16.00 49.67
N SER A 1089 8.27 14.82 50.11
CA SER A 1089 8.80 13.74 50.98
C SER A 1089 8.12 12.39 50.59
N LEU A 1090 8.36 11.17 51.08
CA LEU A 1090 8.94 10.61 52.33
C LEU A 1090 9.73 9.28 52.05
N VAL A 1091 10.24 8.67 53.12
CA VAL A 1091 10.56 7.25 53.41
C VAL A 1091 10.08 6.18 52.39
N GLY A 1092 10.89 5.16 52.03
CA GLY A 1092 12.24 4.82 52.50
C GLY A 1092 12.84 3.58 51.80
N GLY A 1093 14.14 3.33 52.01
CA GLY A 1093 14.92 2.33 51.26
C GLY A 1093 14.91 0.89 51.84
N GLY A 1094 15.66 -0.06 51.25
CA GLY A 1094 16.42 0.05 49.99
C GLY A 1094 17.57 -0.96 49.85
N ARG A 1095 18.11 -1.06 48.63
CA ARG A 1095 19.17 -1.97 48.13
C ARG A 1095 18.81 -3.46 48.07
N PRO A 1096 19.41 -4.24 47.12
CA PRO A 1096 20.21 -3.79 45.98
C PRO A 1096 19.37 -3.04 44.95
#